data_AF-A0A1L8DAX9-F1
#
_entry.id   AF-A0A1L8DAX9-F1
#
_cell.length_a   1.000
_cell.length_b   1.000
_cell.length_c   1.000
_cell.angle_alpha   90.00
_cell.angle_beta   90.00
_cell.angle_gamma   90.00
#
_symmetry.space_group_name_H-M   'P 1'
#
loop_
_entity.id
_entity.type
_entity.pdbx_description
1 polymer ?
#
loop_
_entity_poly.entity_id
_entity_poly.type
_entity_poly.pdbx_seq_one_letter_code
_entity_poly.pdbx_strand_id
1 'polypeptide(L)'
;MGNSDDMLSMNNIYEHDLHDNTGNDCPDIAFIYDDTDGHMAEIAELYSYTEHPEFSRNVKAFEDQMESFNLPPSWQKLTDEQKNSIILKLMDQLDMSTKSVRMKAARCILYLAQGCWAEVQSDSEQQHMARSNVMLLYEMGIFTVFVELLSLEIENATTANVAMRKVAVSLADSVDLRVILSVLYIITEVIRNEITGELDEYKQVVENFKQELLNPIDDEILIVKLLVMITRFCSGSAPHFPMKKVLLLLWKISLVSLGGMETLKKSKNDYRGKAGLPPMTDDTLEVGKSMRASSPPALASDMIDNQNPKRNRPFRRVRTNDLLQESLMKQSSLDEQEQINMDVETPQSESEEEISEYYRTYDDPTTLNAETGTTGNGSDTKMGNSSKPDWMFSPEPQLRIISRLPWTPKVRQKDIDMFLDVSRTKFIGYTLPDDRESLAGLPHPIHESVKTLKNHMYISLADMQIKKEEEIARNPVSTSEGEIEMTPAEILYQAILPNLPQCMIALLKILLAAAPTSKAKTESINIMADVLPETMPITVTQSTKLGIDVNRHKEIIVKAVSAILLLYLKHLKINHIYQFEFMSQHLVFANCIPLVLKFFNQDIMGYVGSKNTIPIMDFPACVIGEQPELNSDSMVIGDSAPYSWRNIFSCINLLRILNKLIKWKHSRIMMLVVFKSAPILKRTLKVRHGLMQLYVLKFLKIQTKYLGRQWRKVNMK
;
A
#
# COMPACT_ATOMS: atom_id res chain seq x y z
N MET A 1 -4.72 44.51 -52.97
CA MET A 1 -6.16 44.18 -52.98
C MET A 1 -6.24 42.69 -53.29
N GLY A 2 -6.14 41.75 -52.35
CA GLY A 2 -6.44 41.83 -50.92
C GLY A 2 -7.93 41.60 -50.71
N ASN A 3 -8.31 40.37 -50.38
CA ASN A 3 -9.40 39.96 -49.48
C ASN A 3 -9.45 38.42 -49.51
N SER A 4 -8.96 37.71 -48.49
CA SER A 4 -9.49 37.56 -47.12
C SER A 4 -10.60 36.50 -47.06
N ASP A 5 -10.22 35.22 -47.12
CA ASP A 5 -11.08 34.14 -46.59
C ASP A 5 -10.32 32.87 -46.18
N ASP A 6 -9.06 32.68 -46.56
CA ASP A 6 -8.28 31.49 -46.12
C ASP A 6 -7.55 31.65 -44.77
N MET A 7 -7.81 32.73 -44.01
CA MET A 7 -7.16 32.99 -42.71
C MET A 7 -8.09 32.79 -41.50
N LEU A 8 -9.30 32.24 -41.69
CA LEU A 8 -10.27 32.03 -40.60
C LEU A 8 -10.51 30.56 -40.22
N SER A 9 -9.88 29.59 -40.89
CA SER A 9 -9.97 28.17 -40.51
C SER A 9 -8.80 27.66 -39.66
N MET A 10 -7.74 28.47 -39.47
CA MET A 10 -6.54 28.09 -38.70
C MET A 10 -6.45 28.72 -37.31
N ASN A 11 -7.38 29.61 -36.94
CA ASN A 11 -7.42 30.25 -35.61
C ASN A 11 -8.45 29.62 -34.64
N ASN A 12 -9.34 28.74 -35.10
CA ASN A 12 -10.33 28.06 -34.24
C ASN A 12 -9.83 26.77 -33.58
N ILE A 13 -8.54 26.41 -33.72
CA ILE A 13 -7.93 25.28 -33.01
C ILE A 13 -7.16 25.75 -31.76
N TYR A 14 -6.89 27.05 -31.63
CA TYR A 14 -6.14 27.61 -30.48
C TYR A 14 -7.01 28.35 -29.44
N GLU A 15 -8.32 28.47 -29.66
CA GLU A 15 -9.23 29.16 -28.72
C GLU A 15 -10.08 28.24 -27.83
N HIS A 16 -9.97 26.92 -27.98
CA HIS A 16 -10.68 25.96 -27.11
C HIS A 16 -9.87 25.46 -25.89
N ASP A 17 -8.62 25.90 -25.75
CA ASP A 17 -7.71 25.52 -24.64
C ASP A 17 -7.46 26.63 -23.61
N LEU A 18 -8.19 27.76 -23.67
CA LEU A 18 -7.96 28.92 -22.78
C LEU A 18 -9.09 29.26 -21.80
N HIS A 19 -10.11 28.39 -21.69
CA HIS A 19 -11.14 28.50 -20.66
C HIS A 19 -11.38 27.19 -19.90
N ASP A 20 -10.32 26.69 -19.27
CA ASP A 20 -10.44 25.85 -18.07
C ASP A 20 -9.28 26.05 -17.08
N ASN A 21 -8.69 27.26 -17.07
CA ASN A 21 -7.71 27.65 -16.05
C ASN A 21 -8.41 28.25 -14.82
N THR A 22 -9.39 27.53 -14.27
CA THR A 22 -9.77 27.71 -12.86
C THR A 22 -8.76 26.92 -12.03
N GLY A 23 -7.90 27.61 -11.29
CA GLY A 23 -6.78 27.05 -10.52
C GLY A 23 -7.15 25.86 -9.63
N ASN A 24 -7.06 24.67 -10.21
CA ASN A 24 -7.27 23.40 -9.56
C ASN A 24 -6.10 22.50 -9.96
N ASP A 25 -4.97 22.67 -9.28
CA ASP A 25 -3.66 22.07 -9.60
C ASP A 25 -3.59 20.53 -9.51
N CYS A 26 -4.72 19.80 -9.54
CA CYS A 26 -4.71 18.35 -9.70
C CYS A 26 -6.07 17.80 -10.18
N PRO A 27 -6.12 17.04 -11.29
CA PRO A 27 -7.31 16.28 -11.68
C PRO A 27 -7.62 15.15 -10.67
N ASP A 28 -8.87 14.70 -10.61
CA ASP A 28 -9.25 13.55 -9.78
C ASP A 28 -8.49 12.29 -10.27
N ILE A 29 -7.85 11.55 -9.36
CA ILE A 29 -7.03 10.39 -9.69
C ILE A 29 -7.93 9.16 -9.87
N ALA A 30 -8.04 8.67 -11.11
CA ALA A 30 -8.74 7.42 -11.45
C ALA A 30 -7.88 6.19 -11.12
N PHE A 31 -7.70 5.90 -9.83
CA PHE A 31 -6.98 4.73 -9.31
C PHE A 31 -7.95 3.73 -8.69
N ILE A 32 -7.78 2.44 -8.99
CA ILE A 32 -8.52 1.35 -8.36
C ILE A 32 -7.55 0.57 -7.48
N TYR A 33 -7.86 0.51 -6.18
CA TYR A 33 -7.08 -0.29 -5.24
C TYR A 33 -7.41 -1.76 -5.44
N ASP A 34 -6.39 -2.54 -5.75
CA ASP A 34 -6.41 -4.01 -5.78
C ASP A 34 -5.18 -4.57 -5.04
N ASP A 35 -5.15 -5.88 -4.80
CA ASP A 35 -4.04 -6.54 -4.12
C ASP A 35 -2.74 -6.47 -4.92
N THR A 36 -2.80 -6.42 -6.25
CA THR A 36 -1.64 -6.31 -7.14
C THR A 36 -1.96 -5.48 -8.37
N ASP A 37 -0.91 -5.07 -9.08
CA ASP A 37 -1.05 -4.48 -10.41
C ASP A 37 -1.30 -5.59 -11.46
N GLY A 38 -1.37 -5.20 -12.74
CA GLY A 38 -1.47 -6.15 -13.85
C GLY A 38 -0.27 -7.10 -13.94
N HIS A 39 -0.51 -8.33 -14.42
CA HIS A 39 0.51 -9.38 -14.50
C HIS A 39 1.81 -8.93 -15.18
N MET A 40 1.72 -8.24 -16.32
CA MET A 40 2.90 -7.71 -17.03
C MET A 40 3.69 -6.70 -16.20
N ALA A 41 3.01 -5.80 -15.48
CA ALA A 41 3.68 -4.84 -14.59
C ALA A 41 4.39 -5.54 -13.43
N GLU A 42 3.77 -6.57 -12.84
CA GLU A 42 4.35 -7.36 -11.75
C GLU A 42 5.57 -8.19 -12.19
N ILE A 43 5.59 -8.69 -13.42
CA ILE A 43 6.77 -9.35 -14.00
C ILE A 43 7.86 -8.33 -14.35
N ALA A 44 7.49 -7.16 -14.88
CA ALA A 44 8.44 -6.10 -15.18
C ALA A 44 9.17 -5.58 -13.93
N GLU A 45 8.49 -5.48 -12.78
CA GLU A 45 9.07 -5.03 -11.51
C GLU A 45 10.18 -5.97 -10.97
N LEU A 46 10.16 -7.25 -11.36
CA LEU A 46 11.17 -8.25 -10.97
C LEU A 46 12.58 -7.83 -11.42
N TYR A 47 12.68 -7.26 -12.63
CA TYR A 47 13.94 -6.92 -13.28
C TYR A 47 14.31 -5.45 -13.07
N SER A 48 15.57 -5.19 -12.75
CA SER A 48 16.17 -3.86 -12.82
C SER A 48 16.67 -3.64 -14.26
N TYR A 49 16.71 -2.40 -14.72
CA TYR A 49 17.16 -2.11 -16.09
C TYR A 49 18.65 -2.37 -16.30
N THR A 50 19.42 -2.52 -15.22
CA THR A 50 20.82 -2.96 -15.26
C THR A 50 20.97 -4.46 -15.48
N GLU A 51 19.91 -5.25 -15.32
CA GLU A 51 19.91 -6.71 -15.55
C GLU A 51 19.73 -7.08 -17.03
N HIS A 52 19.50 -6.10 -17.92
CA HIS A 52 19.23 -6.35 -19.34
C HIS A 52 20.23 -7.30 -20.03
N PRO A 53 21.57 -7.21 -19.80
CA PRO A 53 22.52 -8.16 -20.41
C PRO A 53 22.36 -9.62 -19.96
N GLU A 54 21.70 -9.88 -18.83
CA GLU A 54 21.47 -11.23 -18.32
C GLU A 54 20.46 -12.00 -19.19
N PHE A 55 19.53 -11.32 -19.86
CA PHE A 55 18.57 -11.98 -20.76
C PHE A 55 19.29 -12.72 -21.91
N SER A 56 20.23 -12.05 -22.58
CA SER A 56 21.03 -12.68 -23.65
C SER A 56 21.89 -13.84 -23.14
N ARG A 57 22.37 -13.77 -21.89
CA ARG A 57 23.11 -14.87 -21.26
C ARG A 57 22.23 -16.08 -20.99
N ASN A 58 20.95 -15.88 -20.65
CA ASN A 58 20.00 -16.96 -20.43
C ASN A 58 19.69 -17.70 -21.74
N VAL A 59 19.48 -16.97 -22.85
CA VAL A 59 19.29 -17.57 -24.18
C VAL A 59 20.51 -18.37 -24.59
N LYS A 60 21.71 -17.78 -24.48
CA LYS A 60 22.95 -18.47 -24.83
C LYS A 60 23.16 -19.74 -24.00
N ALA A 61 22.82 -19.71 -22.71
CA ALA A 61 22.91 -20.90 -21.86
C ALA A 61 22.00 -22.04 -22.39
N PHE A 62 20.79 -21.69 -22.85
CA PHE A 62 19.85 -22.64 -23.44
C PHE A 62 20.35 -23.17 -24.79
N GLU A 63 20.82 -22.31 -25.69
CA GLU A 63 21.38 -22.70 -26.99
C GLU A 63 22.55 -23.69 -26.82
N ASP A 64 23.51 -23.35 -25.96
CA ASP A 64 24.65 -24.23 -25.67
C ASP A 64 24.19 -25.60 -25.10
N GLN A 65 23.11 -25.63 -24.30
CA GLN A 65 22.58 -26.89 -23.76
C GLN A 65 21.90 -27.72 -24.84
N MET A 66 21.12 -27.09 -25.72
CA MET A 66 20.46 -27.77 -26.83
C MET A 66 21.49 -28.36 -27.80
N GLU A 67 22.58 -27.66 -28.07
CA GLU A 67 23.72 -28.17 -28.84
C GLU A 67 24.33 -29.41 -28.15
N SER A 68 24.56 -29.35 -26.84
CA SER A 68 25.10 -30.49 -26.09
C SER A 68 24.19 -31.73 -26.09
N PHE A 69 22.87 -31.52 -26.21
CA PHE A 69 21.86 -32.58 -26.30
C PHE A 69 21.59 -33.05 -27.72
N ASN A 70 22.24 -32.46 -28.73
CA ASN A 70 21.97 -32.68 -30.16
C ASN A 70 20.51 -32.42 -30.55
N LEU A 71 19.90 -31.38 -29.97
CA LEU A 71 18.51 -30.97 -30.22
C LEU A 71 18.47 -29.56 -30.85
N PRO A 72 17.42 -29.25 -31.64
CA PRO A 72 17.25 -27.90 -32.18
C PRO A 72 16.98 -26.89 -31.04
N PRO A 73 17.53 -25.67 -31.12
CA PRO A 73 17.27 -24.59 -30.16
C PRO A 73 15.90 -23.93 -30.43
N SER A 74 14.84 -24.73 -30.47
CA SER A 74 13.47 -24.25 -30.71
C SER A 74 12.52 -25.02 -29.80
N TRP A 75 12.25 -24.45 -28.62
CA TRP A 75 11.40 -25.05 -27.60
C TRP A 75 10.00 -25.36 -28.13
N GLN A 76 9.44 -24.48 -28.97
CA GLN A 76 8.09 -24.69 -29.53
C GLN A 76 7.98 -25.91 -30.45
N LYS A 77 9.07 -26.33 -31.09
CA LYS A 77 9.07 -27.44 -32.06
C LYS A 77 9.27 -28.81 -31.40
N LEU A 78 9.59 -28.84 -30.11
CA LEU A 78 9.85 -30.07 -29.38
C LEU A 78 8.54 -30.75 -28.97
N THR A 79 8.54 -32.08 -28.98
CA THR A 79 7.45 -32.89 -28.43
C THR A 79 7.46 -32.83 -26.91
N ASP A 80 6.31 -33.08 -26.27
CA ASP A 80 6.22 -33.01 -24.80
C ASP A 80 7.10 -34.06 -24.11
N GLU A 81 7.31 -35.23 -24.72
CA GLU A 81 8.29 -36.23 -24.24
C GLU A 81 9.73 -35.69 -24.25
N GLN A 82 10.10 -34.95 -25.30
CA GLN A 82 11.42 -34.31 -25.38
C GLN A 82 11.56 -33.19 -24.36
N LYS A 83 10.53 -32.36 -24.17
CA LYS A 83 10.52 -31.30 -23.16
C LYS A 83 10.71 -31.88 -21.76
N ASN A 84 9.97 -32.93 -21.41
CA ASN A 84 10.12 -33.64 -20.14
C ASN A 84 11.53 -34.21 -19.96
N SER A 85 12.08 -34.86 -20.99
CA SER A 85 13.44 -35.39 -20.95
C SER A 85 14.50 -34.31 -20.73
N ILE A 86 14.34 -33.13 -21.35
CA ILE A 86 15.24 -31.99 -21.17
C ILE A 86 15.15 -31.47 -19.73
N ILE A 87 13.94 -31.29 -19.20
CA ILE A 87 13.74 -30.78 -17.83
C ILE A 87 14.39 -31.73 -16.81
N LEU A 88 14.20 -33.04 -16.95
CA LEU A 88 14.85 -34.03 -16.09
C LEU A 88 16.38 -33.95 -16.15
N LYS A 89 16.97 -33.84 -17.34
CA LYS A 89 18.43 -33.65 -17.49
C LYS A 89 18.92 -32.36 -16.87
N LEU A 90 18.13 -31.29 -16.92
CA LEU A 90 18.46 -30.02 -16.27
C LEU A 90 18.38 -30.15 -14.75
N MET A 91 17.43 -30.91 -14.21
CA MET A 91 17.35 -31.23 -12.78
C MET A 91 18.59 -31.99 -12.32
N ASP A 92 19.01 -33.03 -13.05
CA ASP A 92 20.25 -33.78 -12.72
C ASP A 92 21.49 -32.85 -12.68
N GLN A 93 21.51 -31.81 -13.53
CA GLN A 93 22.59 -30.82 -13.55
C GLN A 93 22.52 -29.82 -12.39
N LEU A 94 21.32 -29.55 -11.84
CA LEU A 94 21.16 -28.72 -10.65
C LEU A 94 21.70 -29.42 -9.39
N ASP A 95 21.70 -30.75 -9.36
CA ASP A 95 22.22 -31.53 -8.23
C ASP A 95 23.75 -31.73 -8.28
N MET A 96 24.41 -31.31 -9.36
CA MET A 96 25.86 -31.46 -9.49
C MET A 96 26.62 -30.61 -8.47
N SER A 97 27.74 -31.12 -7.97
CA SER A 97 28.62 -30.39 -7.05
C SER A 97 29.27 -29.14 -7.67
N THR A 98 29.34 -29.09 -9.01
CA THR A 98 30.01 -28.02 -9.74
C THR A 98 29.09 -26.81 -9.94
N LYS A 99 29.39 -25.70 -9.24
CA LYS A 99 28.60 -24.46 -9.29
C LYS A 99 28.34 -23.93 -10.70
N SER A 100 29.32 -23.96 -11.60
CA SER A 100 29.16 -23.42 -12.97
C SER A 100 28.12 -24.20 -13.78
N VAL A 101 28.05 -25.54 -13.62
CA VAL A 101 27.09 -26.40 -14.31
C VAL A 101 25.69 -26.17 -13.74
N ARG A 102 25.55 -26.16 -12.40
CA ARG A 102 24.28 -25.84 -11.75
C ARG A 102 23.69 -24.52 -12.23
N MET A 103 24.51 -23.47 -12.22
CA MET A 103 24.04 -22.13 -12.60
C MET A 103 23.76 -22.00 -14.10
N LYS A 104 24.42 -22.79 -14.96
CA LYS A 104 24.07 -22.88 -16.38
C LYS A 104 22.69 -23.52 -16.55
N ALA A 105 22.42 -24.63 -15.86
CA ALA A 105 21.10 -25.26 -15.87
C ALA A 105 20.00 -24.34 -15.31
N ALA A 106 20.26 -23.65 -14.20
CA ALA A 106 19.34 -22.69 -13.61
C ALA A 106 18.98 -21.54 -14.56
N ARG A 107 19.96 -21.03 -15.34
CA ARG A 107 19.71 -20.01 -16.38
C ARG A 107 18.86 -20.54 -17.54
N CYS A 108 19.04 -21.80 -17.93
CA CYS A 108 18.20 -22.44 -18.95
C CYS A 108 16.75 -22.51 -18.47
N ILE A 109 16.53 -22.96 -17.23
CA ILE A 109 15.19 -23.02 -16.62
C ILE A 109 14.58 -21.63 -16.49
N LEU A 110 15.38 -20.61 -16.16
CA LEU A 110 14.92 -19.22 -16.15
C LEU A 110 14.46 -18.76 -17.54
N TYR A 111 15.19 -19.09 -18.60
CA TYR A 111 14.75 -18.79 -19.98
C TYR A 111 13.42 -19.48 -20.35
N LEU A 112 13.26 -20.75 -19.94
CA LEU A 112 12.01 -21.48 -20.13
C LEU A 112 10.83 -20.82 -19.38
N ALA A 113 11.04 -20.47 -18.10
CA ALA A 113 10.06 -19.78 -17.27
C ALA A 113 9.72 -18.38 -17.81
N GLN A 114 10.68 -17.70 -18.44
CA GLN A 114 10.48 -16.45 -19.17
C GLN A 114 9.70 -16.61 -20.49
N GLY A 115 9.18 -17.79 -20.81
CA GLY A 115 8.32 -18.01 -21.98
C GLY A 115 9.07 -18.07 -23.31
N CYS A 116 10.36 -18.44 -23.30
CA CYS A 116 11.16 -18.62 -24.52
C CYS A 116 11.07 -17.43 -25.50
N TRP A 117 11.22 -16.23 -24.95
CA TRP A 117 10.94 -14.97 -25.66
C TRP A 117 11.76 -14.75 -26.94
N ALA A 118 12.85 -15.48 -27.18
CA ALA A 118 13.61 -15.36 -28.44
C ALA A 118 12.87 -16.00 -29.63
N GLU A 119 11.86 -16.84 -29.38
CA GLU A 119 11.08 -17.55 -30.40
C GLU A 119 9.75 -16.84 -30.74
N VAL A 120 9.33 -15.86 -29.92
CA VAL A 120 8.00 -15.22 -30.01
C VAL A 120 8.08 -13.83 -30.64
N GLN A 121 6.96 -13.36 -31.18
CA GLN A 121 6.88 -12.06 -31.85
C GLN A 121 5.99 -11.03 -31.13
N SER A 122 5.30 -11.43 -30.07
CA SER A 122 4.42 -10.55 -29.31
C SER A 122 4.45 -10.82 -27.81
N ASP A 123 4.18 -9.79 -27.02
CA ASP A 123 4.07 -9.89 -25.55
C ASP A 123 2.98 -10.88 -25.13
N SER A 124 1.88 -10.96 -25.88
CA SER A 124 0.78 -11.89 -25.60
C SER A 124 1.17 -13.35 -25.79
N GLU A 125 1.97 -13.63 -26.83
CA GLU A 125 2.48 -14.97 -27.11
C GLU A 125 3.52 -15.38 -26.07
N GLN A 126 4.40 -14.46 -25.67
CA GLN A 126 5.36 -14.67 -24.58
C GLN A 126 4.64 -15.03 -23.28
N GLN A 127 3.57 -14.31 -22.93
CA GLN A 127 2.81 -14.58 -21.71
C GLN A 127 2.12 -15.95 -21.76
N HIS A 128 1.53 -16.32 -22.90
CA HIS A 128 0.92 -17.64 -23.08
C HIS A 128 1.96 -18.77 -22.97
N MET A 129 3.13 -18.59 -23.58
CA MET A 129 4.23 -19.55 -23.52
C MET A 129 4.79 -19.68 -22.10
N ALA A 130 4.98 -18.56 -21.39
CA ALA A 130 5.41 -18.55 -19.99
C ALA A 130 4.41 -19.29 -19.11
N ARG A 131 3.09 -19.08 -19.31
CA ARG A 131 2.03 -19.80 -18.62
C ARG A 131 2.16 -21.31 -18.80
N SER A 132 2.22 -21.80 -20.03
CA SER A 132 2.33 -23.24 -20.31
C SER A 132 3.65 -23.85 -19.78
N ASN A 133 4.77 -23.15 -19.97
CA ASN A 133 6.07 -23.62 -19.49
C ASN A 133 6.14 -23.69 -17.97
N VAL A 134 5.58 -22.72 -17.25
CA VAL A 134 5.57 -22.73 -15.78
C VAL A 134 4.77 -23.91 -15.23
N MET A 135 3.61 -24.23 -15.83
CA MET A 135 2.82 -25.39 -15.40
C MET A 135 3.62 -26.68 -15.57
N LEU A 136 4.28 -26.84 -16.72
CA LEU A 136 5.15 -27.99 -16.97
C LEU A 136 6.32 -28.08 -15.99
N LEU A 137 7.01 -26.97 -15.75
CA LEU A 137 8.13 -26.92 -14.80
C LEU A 137 7.67 -27.27 -13.38
N TYR A 138 6.49 -26.79 -12.97
CA TYR A 138 5.93 -27.10 -11.67
C TYR A 138 5.55 -28.58 -11.54
N GLU A 139 4.89 -29.16 -12.55
CA GLU A 139 4.54 -30.59 -12.57
C GLU A 139 5.76 -31.51 -12.51
N MET A 140 6.89 -31.08 -13.07
CA MET A 140 8.17 -31.79 -13.00
C MET A 140 8.91 -31.60 -11.65
N GLY A 141 8.36 -30.85 -10.71
CA GLY A 141 8.96 -30.65 -9.38
C GLY A 141 10.11 -29.62 -9.37
N ILE A 142 10.17 -28.70 -10.34
CA ILE A 142 11.24 -27.68 -10.38
C ILE A 142 11.15 -26.72 -9.19
N PHE A 143 9.95 -26.45 -8.68
CA PHE A 143 9.77 -25.51 -7.58
C PHE A 143 10.51 -25.97 -6.31
N THR A 144 10.33 -27.24 -5.88
CA THR A 144 11.03 -27.79 -4.71
C THR A 144 12.54 -27.75 -4.87
N VAL A 145 13.06 -28.17 -6.03
CA VAL A 145 14.51 -28.16 -6.33
C VAL A 145 15.07 -26.74 -6.23
N PHE A 146 14.35 -25.72 -6.69
CA PHE A 146 14.79 -24.33 -6.56
C PHE A 146 14.71 -23.80 -5.13
N VAL A 147 13.81 -24.31 -4.27
CA VAL A 147 13.77 -23.97 -2.85
C VAL A 147 14.95 -24.59 -2.10
N GLU A 148 15.32 -25.81 -2.42
CA GLU A 148 16.53 -26.48 -1.89
C GLU A 148 17.80 -25.77 -2.36
N LEU A 149 17.88 -25.44 -3.65
CA LEU A 149 18.99 -24.67 -4.23
C LEU A 149 19.12 -23.27 -3.60
N LEU A 150 17.99 -22.62 -3.29
CA LEU A 150 17.97 -21.36 -2.56
C LEU A 150 18.55 -21.54 -1.14
N SER A 151 18.16 -22.59 -0.43
CA SER A 151 18.66 -22.90 0.91
C SER A 151 20.19 -23.11 0.90
N LEU A 152 20.69 -23.87 -0.08
CA LEU A 152 22.11 -24.08 -0.29
C LEU A 152 22.89 -22.78 -0.50
N GLU A 153 22.38 -21.85 -1.33
CA GLU A 153 23.09 -20.60 -1.60
C GLU A 153 22.94 -19.58 -0.46
N ILE A 154 21.88 -19.64 0.35
CA ILE A 154 21.73 -18.83 1.58
C ILE A 154 22.80 -19.21 2.63
N GLU A 155 23.13 -20.50 2.73
CA GLU A 155 24.14 -21.02 3.66
C GLU A 155 25.58 -20.84 3.16
N ASN A 156 25.77 -20.39 1.91
CA ASN A 156 27.09 -20.22 1.31
C ASN A 156 27.88 -19.07 1.97
N ALA A 157 28.60 -19.42 3.04
CA ALA A 157 29.39 -18.49 3.84
C ALA A 157 30.55 -17.85 3.05
N THR A 158 31.02 -18.47 1.96
CA THR A 158 32.13 -17.92 1.18
C THR A 158 31.72 -16.65 0.45
N THR A 159 30.56 -16.66 -0.22
CA THR A 159 29.99 -15.49 -0.91
C THR A 159 29.69 -14.36 0.09
N ALA A 160 29.12 -14.70 1.25
CA ALA A 160 28.86 -13.74 2.31
C ALA A 160 30.15 -13.06 2.82
N ASN A 161 31.19 -13.84 3.10
CA ASN A 161 32.48 -13.32 3.56
C ASN A 161 33.18 -12.44 2.51
N VAL A 162 33.09 -12.80 1.23
CA VAL A 162 33.65 -11.99 0.13
C VAL A 162 32.92 -10.66 0.02
N ALA A 163 31.58 -10.68 0.07
CA ALA A 163 30.78 -9.46 0.00
C ALA A 163 31.03 -8.52 1.18
N MET A 164 31.16 -9.06 2.40
CA MET A 164 31.46 -8.26 3.61
C MET A 164 32.82 -7.55 3.55
N ARG A 165 33.78 -8.06 2.79
CA ARG A 165 35.11 -7.45 2.63
C ARG A 165 35.15 -6.37 1.54
N LYS A 166 34.15 -6.30 0.66
CA LYS A 166 34.09 -5.31 -0.42
C LYS A 166 33.59 -3.97 0.11
N VAL A 167 34.24 -2.89 -0.36
CA VAL A 167 33.83 -1.51 -0.04
C VAL A 167 32.46 -1.17 -0.65
N ALA A 168 32.16 -1.73 -1.83
CA ALA A 168 30.86 -1.62 -2.47
C ALA A 168 30.46 -2.98 -3.07
N VAL A 169 29.27 -3.46 -2.70
CA VAL A 169 28.64 -4.64 -3.28
C VAL A 169 27.86 -4.22 -4.52
N SER A 170 27.92 -5.04 -5.56
CA SER A 170 27.30 -4.76 -6.87
C SER A 170 26.40 -5.90 -7.33
N LEU A 171 25.68 -5.67 -8.43
CA LEU A 171 24.79 -6.63 -9.08
C LEU A 171 25.48 -7.99 -9.39
N ALA A 172 26.79 -7.98 -9.60
CA ALA A 172 27.58 -9.17 -9.91
C ALA A 172 27.74 -10.13 -8.73
N ASP A 173 27.63 -9.62 -7.50
CA ASP A 173 27.81 -10.41 -6.27
C ASP A 173 26.58 -11.25 -5.92
N SER A 174 25.44 -10.99 -6.59
CA SER A 174 24.15 -11.60 -6.29
C SER A 174 23.56 -12.41 -7.46
N VAL A 175 24.33 -12.62 -8.54
CA VAL A 175 23.86 -13.25 -9.79
C VAL A 175 23.12 -14.56 -9.53
N ASP A 176 23.69 -15.45 -8.71
CA ASP A 176 23.15 -16.77 -8.50
C ASP A 176 21.81 -16.74 -7.77
N LEU A 177 21.74 -16.00 -6.66
CA LEU A 177 20.51 -15.75 -5.92
C LEU A 177 19.46 -15.05 -6.79
N ARG A 178 19.87 -14.09 -7.65
CA ARG A 178 18.94 -13.40 -8.55
C ARG A 178 18.32 -14.36 -9.56
N VAL A 179 19.08 -15.30 -10.12
CA VAL A 179 18.55 -16.32 -11.05
C VAL A 179 17.55 -17.23 -10.32
N ILE A 180 17.92 -17.77 -9.16
CA ILE A 180 17.09 -18.68 -8.36
C ILE A 180 15.78 -17.99 -7.95
N LEU A 181 15.86 -16.81 -7.35
CA LEU A 181 14.69 -16.05 -6.91
C LEU A 181 13.80 -15.60 -8.06
N SER A 182 14.37 -15.36 -9.26
CA SER A 182 13.58 -15.02 -10.44
C SER A 182 12.73 -16.18 -10.92
N VAL A 183 13.28 -17.41 -10.93
CA VAL A 183 12.50 -18.62 -11.27
C VAL A 183 11.37 -18.83 -10.26
N LEU A 184 11.69 -18.80 -8.97
CA LEU A 184 10.69 -18.95 -7.91
C LEU A 184 9.59 -17.88 -8.00
N TYR A 185 9.95 -16.63 -8.31
CA TYR A 185 8.98 -15.55 -8.47
C TYR A 185 8.09 -15.73 -9.68
N ILE A 186 8.64 -16.05 -10.85
CA ILE A 186 7.85 -16.25 -12.07
C ILE A 186 6.87 -17.41 -11.88
N ILE A 187 7.32 -18.54 -11.33
CA ILE A 187 6.44 -19.68 -11.03
C ILE A 187 5.30 -19.24 -10.10
N THR A 188 5.64 -18.56 -8.99
CA THR A 188 4.64 -18.10 -8.01
C THR A 188 3.65 -17.11 -8.62
N GLU A 189 4.11 -16.13 -9.40
CA GLU A 189 3.27 -15.08 -9.96
C GLU A 189 2.36 -15.57 -11.10
N VAL A 190 2.85 -16.49 -11.92
CA VAL A 190 2.04 -17.14 -12.98
C VAL A 190 0.95 -18.01 -12.35
N ILE A 191 1.29 -18.88 -11.38
CA ILE A 191 0.29 -19.71 -10.68
C ILE A 191 -0.70 -18.83 -9.91
N ARG A 192 -0.24 -17.72 -9.32
CA ARG A 192 -1.13 -16.75 -8.65
C ARG A 192 -2.13 -16.13 -9.63
N ASN A 193 -1.70 -15.76 -10.84
CA ASN A 193 -2.59 -15.20 -11.85
C ASN A 193 -3.68 -16.19 -12.28
N GLU A 194 -3.40 -17.50 -12.24
CA GLU A 194 -4.41 -18.53 -12.45
C GLU A 194 -5.44 -18.63 -11.31
N ILE A 195 -5.08 -18.29 -10.06
CA ILE A 195 -6.05 -18.23 -8.94
C ILE A 195 -7.16 -17.22 -9.24
N THR A 196 -6.79 -16.11 -9.88
CA THR A 196 -7.73 -15.05 -10.28
C THR A 196 -8.43 -15.32 -11.61
N GLY A 197 -7.97 -16.32 -12.38
CA GLY A 197 -8.56 -16.70 -13.67
C GLY A 197 -9.87 -17.48 -13.50
N GLU A 198 -10.79 -17.31 -14.44
CA GLU A 198 -12.09 -18.01 -14.45
C GLU A 198 -12.01 -19.45 -15.00
N LEU A 199 -10.89 -19.84 -15.62
CA LEU A 199 -10.74 -21.11 -16.33
C LEU A 199 -10.26 -22.24 -15.42
N ASP A 200 -10.96 -23.37 -15.47
CA ASP A 200 -10.77 -24.52 -14.57
C ASP A 200 -9.53 -25.41 -14.86
N GLU A 201 -8.82 -25.15 -15.96
CA GLU A 201 -7.80 -26.03 -16.51
C GLU A 201 -6.67 -26.40 -15.52
N TYR A 202 -6.21 -25.44 -14.70
CA TYR A 202 -5.09 -25.62 -13.77
C TYR A 202 -5.47 -25.55 -12.29
N LYS A 203 -6.75 -25.71 -11.94
CA LYS A 203 -7.22 -25.60 -10.54
C LYS A 203 -6.52 -26.58 -9.59
N GLN A 204 -6.27 -27.81 -10.04
CA GLN A 204 -5.59 -28.82 -9.22
C GLN A 204 -4.13 -28.44 -8.95
N VAL A 205 -3.44 -27.94 -9.98
CA VAL A 205 -2.05 -27.45 -9.88
C VAL A 205 -1.95 -26.32 -8.87
N VAL A 206 -2.88 -25.36 -8.93
CA VAL A 206 -2.97 -24.24 -7.99
C VAL A 206 -3.18 -24.71 -6.55
N GLU A 207 -4.07 -25.68 -6.32
CA GLU A 207 -4.32 -26.17 -4.96
C GLU A 207 -3.13 -26.98 -4.42
N ASN A 208 -2.50 -27.81 -5.26
CA ASN A 208 -1.28 -28.52 -4.90
C ASN A 208 -0.17 -27.51 -4.49
N PHE A 209 -0.02 -26.43 -5.26
CA PHE A 209 0.97 -25.39 -4.96
C PHE A 209 0.71 -24.69 -3.63
N LYS A 210 -0.56 -24.39 -3.30
CA LYS A 210 -0.90 -23.83 -1.98
C LYS A 210 -0.52 -24.75 -0.82
N GLN A 211 -0.78 -26.05 -0.95
CA GLN A 211 -0.43 -27.03 0.08
C GLN A 211 1.09 -27.16 0.20
N GLU A 212 1.80 -27.20 -0.93
CA GLU A 212 3.26 -27.26 -0.98
C GLU A 212 3.92 -26.06 -0.30
N LEU A 213 3.40 -24.85 -0.49
CA LEU A 213 3.90 -23.63 0.16
C LEU A 213 3.74 -23.63 1.70
N LEU A 214 2.83 -24.43 2.25
CA LEU A 214 2.61 -24.56 3.69
C LEU A 214 3.42 -25.70 4.31
N ASN A 215 3.94 -26.61 3.47
CA ASN A 215 4.79 -27.70 3.92
C ASN A 215 6.24 -27.20 4.13
N PRO A 216 6.88 -27.55 5.26
CA PRO A 216 8.27 -27.20 5.48
C PRO A 216 9.19 -28.00 4.55
N ILE A 217 10.17 -27.30 3.95
CA ILE A 217 11.25 -27.90 3.14
C ILE A 217 12.55 -27.58 3.88
N ASP A 218 13.33 -28.58 4.30
CA ASP A 218 14.45 -28.41 5.26
C ASP A 218 14.02 -27.66 6.53
N ASP A 219 13.10 -28.27 7.30
CA ASP A 219 12.60 -27.85 8.62
C ASP A 219 11.87 -26.47 8.72
N GLU A 220 11.90 -25.65 7.67
CA GLU A 220 11.29 -24.31 7.65
C GLU A 220 10.43 -24.08 6.40
N ILE A 221 9.37 -23.29 6.56
CA ILE A 221 8.53 -22.84 5.45
C ILE A 221 9.28 -21.78 4.64
N LEU A 222 9.10 -21.76 3.31
CA LEU A 222 9.77 -20.80 2.41
C LEU A 222 9.58 -19.33 2.86
N ILE A 223 8.41 -18.96 3.39
CA ILE A 223 8.16 -17.63 3.95
C ILE A 223 9.15 -17.30 5.08
N VAL A 224 9.41 -18.26 5.97
CA VAL A 224 10.37 -18.08 7.07
C VAL A 224 11.78 -17.93 6.53
N LYS A 225 12.19 -18.77 5.57
CA LYS A 225 13.51 -18.66 4.92
C LYS A 225 13.73 -17.26 4.31
N LEU A 226 12.74 -16.71 3.61
CA LEU A 226 12.82 -15.36 3.03
C LEU A 226 12.85 -14.26 4.11
N LEU A 227 12.11 -14.41 5.21
CA LEU A 227 12.18 -13.50 6.35
C LEU A 227 13.55 -13.56 7.04
N VAL A 228 14.17 -14.74 7.13
CA VAL A 228 15.54 -14.92 7.65
C VAL A 228 16.57 -14.26 6.71
N MET A 229 16.39 -14.33 5.39
CA MET A 229 17.24 -13.56 4.47
C MET A 229 17.17 -12.05 4.74
N ILE A 230 15.96 -11.53 4.99
CA ILE A 230 15.75 -10.11 5.31
C ILE A 230 16.45 -9.73 6.62
N THR A 231 16.35 -10.55 7.67
CA THR A 231 17.03 -10.26 8.94
C THR A 231 18.56 -10.32 8.81
N ARG A 232 19.10 -11.32 8.08
CA ARG A 232 20.54 -11.45 7.80
C ARG A 232 21.10 -10.31 6.94
N PHE A 233 20.31 -9.78 6.02
CA PHE A 233 20.67 -8.58 5.27
C PHE A 233 20.73 -7.36 6.18
N CYS A 234 19.70 -7.15 7.01
CA CYS A 234 19.64 -6.02 7.94
C CYS A 234 20.65 -6.07 9.09
N SER A 235 21.21 -7.24 9.43
CA SER A 235 22.33 -7.38 10.36
C SER A 235 23.69 -7.11 9.71
N GLY A 236 23.75 -6.95 8.38
CA GLY A 236 24.99 -6.82 7.63
C GLY A 236 25.75 -8.13 7.41
N SER A 237 25.16 -9.27 7.79
CA SER A 237 25.78 -10.59 7.64
C SER A 237 25.79 -11.09 6.19
N ALA A 238 24.87 -10.60 5.35
CA ALA A 238 24.79 -10.94 3.94
C ALA A 238 24.36 -9.72 3.09
N PRO A 239 25.27 -8.74 2.85
CA PRO A 239 24.92 -7.49 2.16
C PRO A 239 24.67 -7.64 0.65
N HIS A 240 24.94 -8.81 0.07
CA HIS A 240 24.74 -9.11 -1.36
C HIS A 240 23.37 -9.74 -1.66
N PHE A 241 22.54 -9.98 -0.66
CA PHE A 241 21.22 -10.58 -0.90
C PHE A 241 20.31 -9.64 -1.66
N PRO A 242 19.61 -10.12 -2.71
CA PRO A 242 18.85 -9.25 -3.56
C PRO A 242 17.46 -8.90 -3.01
N MET A 243 17.41 -7.91 -2.11
CA MET A 243 16.24 -7.57 -1.31
C MET A 243 14.99 -7.28 -2.12
N LYS A 244 15.10 -6.65 -3.30
CA LYS A 244 13.91 -6.42 -4.14
C LYS A 244 13.23 -7.74 -4.51
N LYS A 245 14.01 -8.73 -4.99
CA LYS A 245 13.48 -10.03 -5.41
C LYS A 245 12.99 -10.85 -4.21
N VAL A 246 13.71 -10.82 -3.08
CA VAL A 246 13.29 -11.48 -1.83
C VAL A 246 11.95 -10.95 -1.34
N LEU A 247 11.78 -9.62 -1.29
CA LEU A 247 10.54 -8.98 -0.82
C LEU A 247 9.36 -9.20 -1.76
N LEU A 248 9.60 -9.12 -3.08
CA LEU A 248 8.59 -9.40 -4.08
C LEU A 248 8.12 -10.86 -3.96
N LEU A 249 9.04 -11.83 -3.90
CA LEU A 249 8.70 -13.24 -3.73
C LEU A 249 7.96 -13.50 -2.41
N LEU A 250 8.45 -12.95 -1.30
CA LEU A 250 7.79 -13.05 0.02
C LEU A 250 6.35 -12.55 -0.04
N TRP A 251 6.13 -11.43 -0.71
CA TRP A 251 4.80 -10.86 -0.88
C TRP A 251 3.88 -11.77 -1.70
N LYS A 252 4.33 -12.28 -2.85
CA LYS A 252 3.52 -13.14 -3.71
C LYS A 252 3.18 -14.48 -3.07
N ILE A 253 4.17 -15.12 -2.44
CA ILE A 253 3.93 -16.36 -1.69
C ILE A 253 2.91 -16.11 -0.58
N SER A 254 3.06 -15.02 0.18
CA SER A 254 2.09 -14.68 1.23
C SER A 254 0.67 -14.47 0.70
N LEU A 255 0.53 -13.88 -0.50
CA LEU A 255 -0.77 -13.71 -1.16
C LEU A 255 -1.37 -15.05 -1.60
N VAL A 256 -0.55 -15.97 -2.12
CA VAL A 256 -1.01 -17.31 -2.54
C VAL A 256 -1.40 -18.16 -1.34
N SER A 257 -0.57 -18.20 -0.30
CA SER A 257 -0.79 -19.05 0.88
C SER A 257 -1.93 -18.55 1.77
N LEU A 258 -2.03 -17.24 2.00
CA LEU A 258 -3.05 -16.68 2.90
C LEU A 258 -4.30 -16.17 2.17
N GLY A 259 -4.16 -15.77 0.91
CA GLY A 259 -5.21 -15.11 0.12
C GLY A 259 -5.22 -13.58 0.26
N GLY A 260 -5.84 -12.93 -0.73
CA GLY A 260 -6.00 -11.48 -0.82
C GLY A 260 -7.13 -10.90 0.03
N MET A 261 -7.55 -9.66 -0.29
CA MET A 261 -8.62 -8.93 0.39
C MET A 261 -9.99 -9.59 0.26
N GLU A 262 -10.28 -10.21 -0.88
CA GLU A 262 -11.55 -10.92 -1.07
C GLU A 262 -11.64 -12.18 -0.22
N THR A 263 -10.56 -12.97 -0.18
CA THR A 263 -10.44 -14.13 0.71
C THR A 263 -10.58 -13.70 2.16
N LEU A 264 -9.90 -12.64 2.57
CA LEU A 264 -10.04 -12.04 3.90
C LEU A 264 -11.48 -11.64 4.23
N LYS A 265 -12.24 -11.12 3.26
CA LYS A 265 -13.67 -10.75 3.43
C LYS A 265 -14.52 -12.01 3.66
N LYS A 266 -14.32 -13.05 2.85
CA LYS A 266 -15.01 -14.35 2.97
C LYS A 266 -14.69 -15.01 4.32
N SER A 267 -13.41 -15.22 4.63
CA SER A 267 -12.97 -15.82 5.90
C SER A 267 -13.46 -15.03 7.11
N LYS A 268 -13.47 -13.69 7.06
CA LYS A 268 -14.04 -12.90 8.17
C LYS A 268 -15.53 -13.18 8.39
N ASN A 269 -16.31 -13.36 7.32
CA ASN A 269 -17.72 -13.69 7.43
C ASN A 269 -17.92 -15.12 7.96
N ASP A 270 -17.07 -16.06 7.55
CA ASP A 270 -17.10 -17.44 8.03
C ASP A 270 -16.82 -17.52 9.54
N TYR A 271 -15.77 -16.83 10.02
CA TYR A 271 -15.44 -16.78 11.46
C TYR A 271 -16.53 -16.07 12.26
N ARG A 272 -17.20 -15.06 11.68
CA ARG A 272 -18.36 -14.42 12.31
C ARG A 272 -19.55 -15.36 12.38
N GLY A 273 -19.81 -16.13 11.33
CA GLY A 273 -20.83 -17.17 11.30
C GLY A 273 -20.59 -18.24 12.37
N LYS A 274 -19.35 -18.76 12.48
CA LYS A 274 -18.94 -19.69 13.54
C LYS A 274 -19.16 -19.11 14.95
N ALA A 275 -18.99 -17.79 15.12
CA ALA A 275 -19.22 -17.08 16.38
C ALA A 275 -20.68 -16.62 16.60
N GLY A 276 -21.63 -16.97 15.73
CA GLY A 276 -23.03 -16.57 15.84
C GLY A 276 -23.29 -15.07 15.57
N LEU A 277 -22.36 -14.37 14.91
CA LEU A 277 -22.47 -12.95 14.59
C LEU A 277 -23.01 -12.74 13.17
N PRO A 278 -23.76 -11.65 12.90
CA PRO A 278 -24.27 -11.35 11.58
C PRO A 278 -23.12 -11.09 10.58
N PRO A 279 -23.26 -11.48 9.30
CA PRO A 279 -22.25 -11.25 8.27
C PRO A 279 -22.03 -9.75 8.05
N MET A 280 -20.82 -9.38 7.65
CA MET A 280 -20.49 -8.00 7.29
C MET A 280 -20.84 -7.74 5.82
N THR A 281 -21.81 -6.87 5.58
CA THR A 281 -22.19 -6.40 4.24
C THR A 281 -21.30 -5.25 3.76
N ASP A 282 -20.90 -4.35 4.66
CA ASP A 282 -20.22 -3.11 4.29
C ASP A 282 -18.70 -3.30 4.13
N ASP A 283 -18.21 -3.27 2.88
CA ASP A 283 -16.77 -3.24 2.57
C ASP A 283 -16.26 -1.82 2.28
N THR A 284 -15.17 -1.45 2.97
CA THR A 284 -14.49 -0.16 2.78
C THR A 284 -13.84 -0.04 1.41
N LEU A 285 -13.39 -1.14 0.82
CA LEU A 285 -12.78 -1.11 -0.51
C LEU A 285 -13.85 -0.94 -1.60
N GLU A 286 -14.95 -1.69 -1.54
CA GLU A 286 -16.07 -1.56 -2.49
C GLU A 286 -16.70 -0.16 -2.45
N VAL A 287 -16.98 0.36 -1.25
CA VAL A 287 -17.47 1.74 -1.12
C VAL A 287 -16.40 2.72 -1.63
N GLY A 288 -15.13 2.49 -1.30
CA GLY A 288 -14.01 3.31 -1.75
C GLY A 288 -13.90 3.44 -3.27
N LYS A 289 -14.24 2.39 -4.04
CA LYS A 289 -14.29 2.43 -5.52
C LYS A 289 -15.31 3.46 -6.04
N SER A 290 -16.39 3.70 -5.30
CA SER A 290 -17.44 4.67 -5.67
C SER A 290 -17.25 6.07 -5.07
N MET A 291 -16.24 6.27 -4.21
CA MET A 291 -16.03 7.55 -3.53
C MET A 291 -15.29 8.56 -4.41
N ARG A 292 -15.89 9.73 -4.63
CA ARG A 292 -15.20 10.88 -5.22
C ARG A 292 -14.28 11.54 -4.19
N ALA A 293 -13.13 12.05 -4.65
CA ALA A 293 -12.28 12.89 -3.83
C ALA A 293 -12.99 14.20 -3.45
N SER A 294 -12.84 14.62 -2.21
CA SER A 294 -13.31 15.92 -1.73
C SER A 294 -12.25 16.99 -1.99
N SER A 295 -12.67 18.19 -2.37
CA SER A 295 -11.78 19.35 -2.41
C SER A 295 -11.28 19.66 -1.00
N PRO A 296 -9.97 19.87 -0.77
CA PRO A 296 -9.46 20.27 0.53
C PRO A 296 -10.12 21.59 0.98
N PRO A 297 -10.34 21.81 2.30
CA PRO A 297 -10.71 23.13 2.79
C PRO A 297 -9.61 24.14 2.40
N ALA A 298 -9.99 25.28 1.81
CA ALA A 298 -9.06 26.32 1.39
C ALA A 298 -8.09 26.68 2.54
N LEU A 299 -6.80 26.86 2.23
CA LEU A 299 -5.83 27.32 3.23
C LEU A 299 -6.17 28.75 3.64
N ALA A 300 -6.00 29.08 4.92
CA ALA A 300 -6.15 30.46 5.38
C ALA A 300 -5.18 31.42 4.66
N SER A 301 -4.03 30.93 4.16
CA SER A 301 -3.12 31.69 3.29
C SER A 301 -3.76 32.08 1.96
N ASP A 302 -4.51 31.17 1.34
CA ASP A 302 -5.18 31.41 0.05
C ASP A 302 -6.35 32.39 0.19
N MET A 303 -6.93 32.49 1.40
CA MET A 303 -7.93 33.52 1.73
C MET A 303 -7.31 34.90 1.97
N ILE A 304 -6.05 34.99 2.40
CA ILE A 304 -5.36 36.27 2.63
C ILE A 304 -4.95 36.90 1.29
N ASP A 305 -4.52 36.10 0.31
CA ASP A 305 -4.19 36.60 -1.04
C ASP A 305 -5.45 37.02 -1.83
N ASN A 306 -6.60 36.37 -1.62
CA ASN A 306 -7.86 36.77 -2.25
C ASN A 306 -8.58 37.96 -1.59
N GLN A 307 -8.09 38.49 -0.47
CA GLN A 307 -8.69 39.66 0.21
C GLN A 307 -8.04 41.00 -0.12
N ASN A 308 -7.05 41.07 -1.02
CA ASN A 308 -6.46 42.34 -1.43
C ASN A 308 -6.62 42.64 -2.94
N PRO A 309 -7.83 43.00 -3.40
CA PRO A 309 -7.99 43.63 -4.69
C PRO A 309 -7.53 45.09 -4.60
N LYS A 310 -6.40 45.38 -5.25
CA LYS A 310 -5.93 46.68 -5.80
C LYS A 310 -6.76 47.91 -5.38
N ARG A 311 -6.19 48.79 -4.55
CA ARG A 311 -6.59 50.19 -4.48
C ARG A 311 -5.42 51.11 -4.83
N ASN A 312 -5.29 51.41 -6.12
CA ASN A 312 -4.43 52.46 -6.66
C ASN A 312 -5.08 53.84 -6.44
N ARG A 313 -4.38 54.78 -5.79
CA ARG A 313 -4.47 56.22 -6.07
C ARG A 313 -3.08 56.88 -5.94
N PRO A 314 -2.66 57.79 -6.84
CA PRO A 314 -1.30 58.34 -6.89
C PRO A 314 -1.15 59.80 -6.37
N PHE A 315 0.13 60.18 -6.18
CA PHE A 315 0.77 61.51 -5.95
C PHE A 315 0.98 62.01 -4.50
N ARG A 316 2.24 61.96 -3.98
CA ARG A 316 3.34 62.99 -3.91
C ARG A 316 3.08 64.05 -2.80
N ARG A 317 4.01 64.46 -1.90
CA ARG A 317 5.49 64.52 -1.91
C ARG A 317 6.02 65.03 -0.53
N VAL A 318 7.29 64.71 -0.22
CA VAL A 318 8.34 65.50 0.51
C VAL A 318 8.66 65.21 2.01
N ARG A 319 9.86 64.61 2.19
CA ARG A 319 11.02 64.88 3.10
C ARG A 319 10.83 64.85 4.64
N THR A 320 11.78 64.40 5.48
CA THR A 320 13.24 64.24 5.40
C THR A 320 13.76 63.42 6.60
N ASN A 321 14.94 62.79 6.42
CA ASN A 321 15.96 62.43 7.41
C ASN A 321 15.68 61.23 8.36
N ASP A 322 16.61 60.33 8.67
CA ASP A 322 17.97 60.10 8.17
C ASP A 322 18.48 58.75 8.73
N LEU A 323 19.33 58.10 7.93
CA LEU A 323 20.51 57.30 8.29
C LEU A 323 20.42 55.79 8.69
N LEU A 324 20.95 55.03 7.72
CA LEU A 324 21.92 53.90 7.81
C LEU A 324 21.40 52.45 7.79
N GLN A 325 21.21 52.05 6.54
CA GLN A 325 21.33 50.75 5.90
C GLN A 325 22.77 50.18 5.97
N GLU A 326 22.89 48.86 6.15
CA GLU A 326 23.82 47.91 5.49
C GLU A 326 23.76 46.56 6.25
N SER A 327 23.92 45.36 5.72
CA SER A 327 23.99 44.80 4.36
C SER A 327 24.04 43.27 4.52
N LEU A 328 23.48 42.54 3.56
CA LEU A 328 23.92 41.23 3.05
C LEU A 328 23.77 39.92 3.86
N MET A 329 23.15 38.97 3.14
CA MET A 329 23.55 37.57 2.92
C MET A 329 23.13 36.48 3.92
N LYS A 330 22.21 35.64 3.40
CA LYS A 330 22.22 34.16 3.44
C LYS A 330 23.04 33.52 4.57
N GLN A 331 22.36 32.78 5.44
CA GLN A 331 22.76 31.39 5.71
C GLN A 331 21.63 30.55 6.34
N SER A 332 21.45 29.41 5.71
CA SER A 332 20.78 28.19 6.17
C SER A 332 21.52 27.56 7.36
N SER A 333 20.80 27.05 8.34
CA SER A 333 21.12 25.80 9.08
C SER A 333 20.21 25.68 10.30
N LEU A 334 19.47 24.58 10.39
CA LEU A 334 18.75 24.18 11.59
C LEU A 334 18.87 22.66 11.67
N ASP A 335 19.92 22.20 12.36
CA ASP A 335 20.03 20.86 12.92
C ASP A 335 20.64 20.99 14.33
N GLU A 336 19.87 20.52 15.30
CA GLU A 336 20.23 19.78 16.52
C GLU A 336 21.36 20.26 17.45
N GLN A 337 20.97 20.58 18.70
CA GLN A 337 21.72 20.19 19.88
C GLN A 337 20.75 19.79 21.01
N GLU A 338 20.80 18.51 21.39
CA GLU A 338 20.34 18.00 22.67
C GLU A 338 21.27 18.52 23.78
N GLN A 339 20.70 19.04 24.88
CA GLN A 339 21.19 18.74 26.23
C GLN A 339 20.17 19.08 27.30
N ILE A 340 20.15 18.18 28.27
CA ILE A 340 19.31 18.05 29.47
C ILE A 340 19.56 19.22 30.42
N ASN A 341 18.49 19.74 31.03
CA ASN A 341 18.53 20.14 32.44
C ASN A 341 17.16 19.92 33.08
N MET A 342 17.17 19.18 34.19
CA MET A 342 16.09 19.14 35.16
C MET A 342 15.92 20.52 35.77
N ASP A 343 14.68 20.93 36.01
CA ASP A 343 14.37 21.57 37.30
C ASP A 343 12.96 21.18 37.74
N VAL A 344 12.91 20.83 39.01
CA VAL A 344 11.77 20.30 39.76
C VAL A 344 11.02 21.48 40.34
N GLU A 345 9.77 21.69 39.95
CA GLU A 345 8.80 22.40 40.79
C GLU A 345 7.40 21.78 40.66
N THR A 346 6.93 21.24 41.79
CA THR A 346 5.50 21.10 42.17
C THR A 346 5.41 21.69 43.58
N PRO A 347 4.24 22.10 44.11
CA PRO A 347 2.88 21.96 43.57
C PRO A 347 2.03 23.24 43.67
N GLN A 348 0.91 23.32 42.94
CA GLN A 348 -0.33 23.85 43.53
C GLN A 348 -1.57 23.34 42.79
N SER A 349 -2.53 22.92 43.63
CA SER A 349 -3.84 22.37 43.35
C SER A 349 -4.87 23.44 43.04
N GLU A 350 -5.57 23.31 41.92
CA GLU A 350 -6.85 23.92 41.51
C GLU A 350 -7.13 23.34 40.11
N SER A 351 -8.28 22.84 39.67
CA SER A 351 -9.63 22.65 40.21
C SER A 351 -10.38 21.77 39.17
N GLU A 352 -11.40 21.02 39.61
CA GLU A 352 -12.16 20.01 38.84
C GLU A 352 -13.08 20.55 37.72
N GLU A 353 -12.82 21.73 37.15
CA GLU A 353 -13.80 22.43 36.28
C GLU A 353 -13.66 22.20 34.76
N GLU A 354 -12.61 21.57 34.25
CA GLU A 354 -12.44 21.41 32.78
C GLU A 354 -13.28 20.27 32.14
N ILE A 355 -13.97 19.45 32.94
CA ILE A 355 -14.82 18.35 32.44
C ILE A 355 -16.22 18.86 32.01
N SER A 356 -16.60 20.08 32.40
CA SER A 356 -17.94 20.66 32.17
C SER A 356 -18.18 21.24 30.77
N GLU A 357 -17.13 21.48 29.97
CA GLU A 357 -17.26 22.10 28.64
C GLU A 357 -17.75 21.17 27.52
N TYR A 358 -18.10 19.91 27.84
CA TYR A 358 -18.55 18.90 26.86
C TYR A 358 -19.99 19.12 26.33
N TYR A 359 -20.79 20.05 26.87
CA TYR A 359 -22.21 20.20 26.46
C TYR A 359 -22.73 21.65 26.34
N ARG A 360 -22.22 22.46 25.39
CA ARG A 360 -23.06 23.50 24.78
C ARG A 360 -23.56 23.04 23.42
N THR A 361 -24.83 22.65 23.41
CA THR A 361 -25.68 22.34 22.27
C THR A 361 -25.69 23.52 21.28
N TYR A 362 -25.70 23.19 19.98
CA TYR A 362 -26.05 24.14 18.93
C TYR A 362 -27.47 24.66 19.19
N ASP A 363 -27.62 25.96 19.46
CA ASP A 363 -28.90 26.64 19.36
C ASP A 363 -29.22 26.88 17.87
N ASP A 364 -30.35 26.31 17.42
CA ASP A 364 -31.00 26.62 16.16
C ASP A 364 -31.90 27.86 16.38
N PRO A 365 -31.76 28.95 15.61
CA PRO A 365 -32.64 30.10 15.78
C PRO A 365 -33.95 29.88 15.02
N THR A 366 -34.95 29.30 15.68
CA THR A 366 -36.35 29.45 15.26
C THR A 366 -36.99 30.65 15.96
N THR A 367 -37.34 31.68 15.19
CA THR A 367 -38.42 32.61 15.54
C THR A 367 -39.53 32.55 14.50
N LEU A 368 -40.71 32.24 15.03
CA LEU A 368 -42.02 32.21 14.41
C LEU A 368 -42.39 33.57 13.78
N ASN A 369 -43.11 33.52 12.66
CA ASN A 369 -44.28 34.35 12.47
C ASN A 369 -45.36 33.50 11.80
N ALA A 370 -46.45 33.30 12.51
CA ALA A 370 -47.66 32.64 12.02
C ALA A 370 -48.68 33.72 11.72
N GLU A 371 -49.31 33.71 10.54
CA GLU A 371 -50.69 34.20 10.38
C GLU A 371 -51.43 33.39 9.30
N THR A 372 -52.54 32.81 9.78
CA THR A 372 -53.88 32.68 9.18
C THR A 372 -54.08 31.95 7.84
N GLY A 373 -54.94 30.92 7.91
CA GLY A 373 -55.31 30.07 6.79
C GLY A 373 -56.43 30.60 5.91
N THR A 374 -56.67 29.89 4.81
CA THR A 374 -57.98 29.75 4.17
C THR A 374 -57.96 28.48 3.31
N THR A 375 -59.04 27.72 3.46
CA THR A 375 -59.45 26.55 2.67
C THR A 375 -59.82 26.93 1.24
N GLY A 376 -59.50 26.08 0.25
CA GLY A 376 -60.03 26.21 -1.11
C GLY A 376 -59.70 25.01 -2.01
N ASN A 377 -60.73 24.26 -2.37
CA ASN A 377 -60.77 23.17 -3.36
C ASN A 377 -60.34 23.60 -4.78
N GLY A 378 -59.93 22.64 -5.61
CA GLY A 378 -60.36 22.62 -7.02
C GLY A 378 -59.33 22.31 -8.11
N SER A 379 -59.49 21.14 -8.73
CA SER A 379 -59.43 20.82 -10.17
C SER A 379 -58.13 20.97 -10.99
N ASP A 380 -57.71 19.81 -11.52
CA ASP A 380 -57.40 19.50 -12.93
C ASP A 380 -57.16 20.67 -13.91
N THR A 381 -55.99 20.69 -14.55
CA THR A 381 -55.92 20.91 -16.01
C THR A 381 -54.65 20.30 -16.62
N LYS A 382 -54.84 19.31 -17.50
CA LYS A 382 -53.88 18.85 -18.51
C LYS A 382 -53.92 19.82 -19.71
N MET A 383 -52.76 20.16 -20.27
CA MET A 383 -52.45 20.43 -21.70
C MET A 383 -51.03 21.03 -21.75
N GLY A 384 -50.13 20.74 -22.68
CA GLY A 384 -50.17 19.92 -23.88
C GLY A 384 -48.77 19.72 -24.45
N ASN A 385 -48.66 18.69 -25.30
CA ASN A 385 -47.46 18.28 -26.04
C ASN A 385 -46.82 19.42 -26.86
N SER A 386 -45.48 19.44 -26.88
CA SER A 386 -44.75 19.75 -28.12
C SER A 386 -43.61 18.76 -28.29
N SER A 387 -43.69 18.05 -29.41
CA SER A 387 -42.86 16.91 -29.81
C SER A 387 -41.55 17.39 -30.42
N LYS A 388 -40.42 16.81 -29.99
CA LYS A 388 -39.17 16.77 -30.76
C LYS A 388 -38.63 15.33 -30.80
N PRO A 389 -37.94 14.91 -31.87
CA PRO A 389 -37.79 13.51 -32.23
C PRO A 389 -36.67 12.84 -31.44
N ASP A 390 -36.98 11.63 -30.99
CA ASP A 390 -36.13 10.63 -30.35
C ASP A 390 -35.16 10.04 -31.39
N TRP A 391 -33.85 10.29 -31.35
CA TRP A 391 -32.81 9.32 -31.76
C TRP A 391 -31.47 9.64 -31.05
N MET A 392 -31.06 8.70 -30.19
CA MET A 392 -29.69 8.41 -29.72
C MET A 392 -28.97 9.42 -28.82
N PHE A 393 -29.32 9.42 -27.54
CA PHE A 393 -28.32 9.53 -26.46
C PHE A 393 -28.41 8.27 -25.59
N SER A 394 -27.37 7.45 -25.63
CA SER A 394 -27.12 6.41 -24.62
C SER A 394 -27.11 7.09 -23.24
N PRO A 395 -27.81 6.58 -22.22
CA PRO A 395 -27.78 7.21 -20.92
C PRO A 395 -26.38 7.05 -20.32
N GLU A 396 -25.66 8.16 -20.17
CA GLU A 396 -24.61 8.25 -19.15
C GLU A 396 -25.21 7.71 -17.83
N PRO A 397 -24.45 6.92 -17.05
CA PRO A 397 -24.96 6.36 -15.82
C PRO A 397 -25.33 7.50 -14.88
N GLN A 398 -26.62 7.79 -14.77
CA GLN A 398 -27.15 8.74 -13.80
C GLN A 398 -26.77 8.26 -12.40
N LEU A 399 -25.75 8.90 -11.83
CA LEU A 399 -25.30 8.73 -10.45
C LEU A 399 -26.49 8.95 -9.53
N ARG A 400 -27.03 7.85 -8.97
CA ARG A 400 -28.01 7.95 -7.88
C ARG A 400 -27.33 8.63 -6.71
N ILE A 401 -27.72 9.86 -6.41
CA ILE A 401 -27.39 10.50 -5.13
C ILE A 401 -28.12 9.69 -4.05
N ILE A 402 -27.41 8.75 -3.43
CA ILE A 402 -27.94 7.97 -2.32
C ILE A 402 -28.05 8.94 -1.14
N SER A 403 -29.28 9.25 -0.72
CA SER A 403 -29.60 10.12 0.42
C SER A 403 -29.26 9.49 1.79
N ARG A 404 -28.38 8.49 1.81
CA ARG A 404 -27.95 7.75 3.00
C ARG A 404 -26.43 7.75 3.05
N LEU A 405 -25.88 7.77 4.26
CA LEU A 405 -24.46 7.56 4.46
C LEU A 405 -24.05 6.22 3.82
N PRO A 406 -22.91 6.14 3.14
CA PRO A 406 -22.45 4.90 2.52
C PRO A 406 -22.02 3.84 3.55
N TRP A 407 -22.10 4.15 4.85
CA TRP A 407 -21.76 3.28 5.95
C TRP A 407 -22.89 3.24 6.96
N THR A 408 -23.15 2.06 7.52
CA THR A 408 -23.90 1.95 8.76
C THR A 408 -23.06 2.49 9.94
N PRO A 409 -23.61 3.37 10.79
CA PRO A 409 -22.93 3.79 12.02
C PRO A 409 -22.62 2.57 12.90
N LYS A 410 -21.44 2.55 13.52
CA LYS A 410 -20.99 1.45 14.39
C LYS A 410 -20.82 1.98 15.81
N VAL A 411 -21.68 1.52 16.71
CA VAL A 411 -21.64 1.86 18.14
C VAL A 411 -21.04 0.67 18.90
N ARG A 412 -20.10 0.92 19.83
CA ARG A 412 -19.57 -0.14 20.72
C ARG A 412 -20.31 -0.11 22.05
N GLN A 413 -20.23 -1.21 22.79
CA GLN A 413 -20.79 -1.29 24.14
C GLN A 413 -20.28 -0.17 25.05
N LYS A 414 -18.97 0.09 25.06
CA LYS A 414 -18.36 1.18 25.85
C LYS A 414 -18.92 2.57 25.52
N ASP A 415 -19.35 2.79 24.28
CA ASP A 415 -19.91 4.07 23.87
C ASP A 415 -21.35 4.24 24.42
N ILE A 416 -22.09 3.13 24.56
CA ILE A 416 -23.41 3.08 25.23
C ILE A 416 -23.25 3.27 26.73
N ASP A 417 -22.32 2.53 27.35
CA ASP A 417 -22.05 2.62 28.79
C ASP A 417 -21.68 4.06 29.17
N MET A 418 -20.76 4.69 28.43
CA MET A 418 -20.38 6.08 28.64
C MET A 418 -21.56 7.06 28.42
N PHE A 419 -22.40 6.83 27.41
CA PHE A 419 -23.59 7.66 27.19
C PHE A 419 -24.58 7.56 28.36
N LEU A 420 -24.78 6.36 28.90
CA LEU A 420 -25.63 6.11 30.06
C LEU A 420 -25.03 6.74 31.32
N ASP A 421 -23.74 6.58 31.57
CA ASP A 421 -23.08 7.16 32.75
C ASP A 421 -23.18 8.68 32.76
N VAL A 422 -22.96 9.33 31.62
CA VAL A 422 -23.10 10.78 31.51
C VAL A 422 -24.56 11.23 31.66
N SER A 423 -25.50 10.48 31.08
CA SER A 423 -26.93 10.77 31.21
C SER A 423 -27.40 10.61 32.66
N ARG A 424 -27.01 9.52 33.34
CA ARG A 424 -27.33 9.25 34.74
C ARG A 424 -26.70 10.29 35.66
N THR A 425 -25.44 10.67 35.42
CA THR A 425 -24.79 11.75 36.16
C THR A 425 -25.54 13.07 36.00
N LYS A 426 -25.95 13.40 34.77
CA LYS A 426 -26.65 14.66 34.49
C LYS A 426 -28.07 14.73 35.08
N PHE A 427 -28.85 13.66 35.00
CA PHE A 427 -30.27 13.67 35.34
C PHE A 427 -30.58 13.08 36.73
N ILE A 428 -29.75 12.15 37.21
CA ILE A 428 -29.96 11.40 38.45
C ILE A 428 -28.90 11.76 39.50
N GLY A 429 -27.73 12.26 39.09
CA GLY A 429 -26.63 12.61 39.98
C GLY A 429 -25.87 11.41 40.55
N TYR A 430 -26.16 10.19 40.09
CA TYR A 430 -25.56 8.96 40.57
C TYR A 430 -25.31 7.97 39.42
N THR A 431 -24.18 7.26 39.46
CA THR A 431 -23.83 6.19 38.53
C THR A 431 -23.76 4.86 39.27
N LEU A 432 -24.51 3.86 38.78
CA LEU A 432 -24.48 2.50 39.31
C LEU A 432 -23.29 1.75 38.69
N PRO A 433 -22.30 1.30 39.47
CA PRO A 433 -21.23 0.46 38.94
C PRO A 433 -21.82 -0.87 38.43
N ASP A 434 -21.34 -1.31 37.26
CA ASP A 434 -21.73 -2.54 36.55
C ASP A 434 -23.17 -2.64 35.99
N ASP A 435 -24.00 -1.61 36.16
CA ASP A 435 -25.34 -1.57 35.54
C ASP A 435 -25.30 -1.01 34.11
N ARG A 436 -25.47 -1.88 33.11
CA ARG A 436 -25.42 -1.53 31.68
C ARG A 436 -26.78 -1.33 31.02
N GLU A 437 -27.88 -1.51 31.75
CA GLU A 437 -29.20 -1.61 31.14
C GLU A 437 -30.26 -0.70 31.74
N SER A 438 -30.16 -0.34 33.02
CA SER A 438 -31.23 0.44 33.66
C SER A 438 -31.38 1.83 33.05
N LEU A 439 -32.61 2.14 32.65
CA LEU A 439 -33.03 3.45 32.14
C LEU A 439 -33.95 4.19 33.13
N ALA A 440 -34.08 3.67 34.35
CA ALA A 440 -34.94 4.24 35.37
C ALA A 440 -34.51 5.67 35.71
N GLY A 441 -35.46 6.60 35.75
CA GLY A 441 -35.20 8.02 36.05
C GLY A 441 -34.68 8.86 34.87
N LEU A 442 -34.44 8.27 33.70
CA LEU A 442 -34.01 9.00 32.50
C LEU A 442 -35.21 9.48 31.65
N PRO A 443 -35.16 10.68 31.04
CA PRO A 443 -36.17 11.17 30.10
C PRO A 443 -36.37 10.28 28.87
N HIS A 444 -37.58 10.29 28.31
CA HIS A 444 -37.96 9.49 27.13
C HIS A 444 -37.04 9.68 25.89
N PRO A 445 -36.54 10.89 25.56
CA PRO A 445 -35.58 11.06 24.45
C PRO A 445 -34.28 10.26 24.65
N ILE A 446 -33.85 10.04 25.89
CA ILE A 446 -32.67 9.22 26.20
C ILE A 446 -32.98 7.74 25.96
N HIS A 447 -34.19 7.28 26.29
CA HIS A 447 -34.61 5.91 26.00
C HIS A 447 -34.61 5.63 24.50
N GLU A 448 -35.13 6.57 23.70
CA GLU A 448 -35.09 6.49 22.24
C GLU A 448 -33.66 6.49 21.70
N SER A 449 -32.79 7.35 22.26
CA SER A 449 -31.38 7.40 21.91
C SER A 449 -30.68 6.06 22.21
N VAL A 450 -30.87 5.49 23.40
CA VAL A 450 -30.29 4.18 23.78
C VAL A 450 -30.81 3.07 22.88
N LYS A 451 -32.12 3.06 22.57
CA LYS A 451 -32.71 2.09 21.64
C LYS A 451 -32.05 2.19 20.26
N THR A 452 -31.82 3.40 19.77
CA THR A 452 -31.14 3.65 18.49
C THR A 452 -29.68 3.19 18.53
N LEU A 453 -28.96 3.50 19.62
CA LEU A 453 -27.57 3.05 19.81
C LEU A 453 -27.46 1.52 19.86
N LYS A 454 -28.40 0.85 20.54
CA LYS A 454 -28.47 -0.63 20.60
C LYS A 454 -28.77 -1.23 19.23
N ASN A 455 -29.64 -0.62 18.42
CA ASN A 455 -29.91 -1.08 17.05
C ASN A 455 -28.68 -0.99 16.13
N HIS A 456 -27.76 -0.06 16.38
CA HIS A 456 -26.51 0.12 15.64
C HIS A 456 -25.28 -0.44 16.37
N MET A 457 -25.50 -1.31 17.36
CA MET A 457 -24.44 -1.93 18.13
C MET A 457 -23.65 -2.92 17.24
N TYR A 458 -22.35 -2.70 17.15
CA TYR A 458 -21.44 -3.57 16.40
C TYR A 458 -20.55 -4.35 17.37
N ILE A 459 -20.78 -5.66 17.43
CA ILE A 459 -19.90 -6.60 18.15
C ILE A 459 -18.80 -7.05 17.19
N SER A 460 -17.56 -6.75 17.56
CA SER A 460 -16.40 -7.14 16.76
C SER A 460 -15.96 -8.57 17.11
N LEU A 461 -15.46 -9.30 16.11
CA LEU A 461 -14.87 -10.63 16.32
C LEU A 461 -13.73 -10.59 17.36
N ALA A 462 -12.96 -9.49 17.36
CA ALA A 462 -11.89 -9.27 18.31
C ALA A 462 -12.40 -9.17 19.76
N ASP A 463 -13.54 -8.51 20.00
CA ASP A 463 -14.11 -8.41 21.35
C ASP A 463 -14.61 -9.78 21.85
N MET A 464 -15.15 -10.60 20.94
CA MET A 464 -15.53 -11.99 21.25
C MET A 464 -14.32 -12.85 21.60
N GLN A 465 -13.23 -12.74 20.84
CA GLN A 465 -11.98 -13.45 21.12
C GLN A 465 -11.40 -13.02 22.47
N ILE A 466 -11.28 -11.71 22.74
CA ILE A 466 -10.81 -11.20 24.04
C ILE A 466 -11.66 -11.75 25.20
N LYS A 467 -12.99 -11.74 25.06
CA LYS A 467 -13.88 -12.24 26.11
C LYS A 467 -13.68 -13.74 26.36
N LYS A 468 -13.51 -14.54 25.31
CA LYS A 468 -13.21 -15.97 25.42
C LYS A 468 -11.90 -16.20 26.18
N GLU A 469 -10.87 -15.44 25.85
CA GLU A 469 -9.57 -15.50 26.54
C GLU A 469 -9.66 -15.09 28.01
N GLU A 470 -10.44 -14.05 28.33
CA GLU A 470 -10.71 -13.65 29.72
C GLU A 470 -11.46 -14.75 30.50
N GLU A 471 -12.38 -15.48 29.86
CA GLU A 471 -13.10 -16.60 30.46
C GLU A 471 -12.17 -17.80 30.72
N ILE A 472 -11.28 -18.12 29.76
CA ILE A 472 -10.26 -19.16 29.91
C ILE A 472 -9.29 -18.81 31.04
N ALA A 473 -8.79 -17.57 31.07
CA ALA A 473 -7.89 -17.10 32.11
C ALA A 473 -8.53 -17.12 33.51
N ARG A 474 -9.84 -16.85 33.59
CA ARG A 474 -10.60 -16.92 34.84
C ARG A 474 -10.82 -18.36 35.32
N ASN A 475 -11.02 -19.28 34.39
CA ASN A 475 -11.44 -20.65 34.66
C ASN A 475 -10.55 -21.68 33.92
N PRO A 476 -9.24 -21.79 34.22
CA PRO A 476 -8.28 -22.55 33.42
C PRO A 476 -8.49 -24.07 33.47
N VAL A 477 -9.09 -24.60 34.54
CA VAL A 477 -9.29 -26.06 34.72
C VAL A 477 -10.55 -26.55 34.01
N SER A 478 -11.59 -25.71 33.88
CA SER A 478 -12.87 -26.08 33.27
C SER A 478 -13.00 -25.65 31.81
N THR A 479 -12.16 -24.70 31.38
CA THR A 479 -12.23 -24.06 30.07
C THR A 479 -10.89 -24.25 29.38
N SER A 480 -10.69 -25.41 28.74
CA SER A 480 -9.53 -25.61 27.88
C SER A 480 -9.79 -24.96 26.52
N GLU A 481 -8.80 -24.25 25.97
CA GLU A 481 -8.74 -24.09 24.51
C GLU A 481 -8.75 -25.50 23.91
N GLY A 482 -9.78 -25.81 23.13
CA GLY A 482 -9.82 -27.06 22.36
C GLY A 482 -8.68 -27.11 21.33
N GLU A 483 -8.72 -28.11 20.45
CA GLU A 483 -7.75 -28.18 19.34
C GLU A 483 -7.84 -26.91 18.48
N ILE A 484 -6.69 -26.25 18.29
CA ILE A 484 -6.57 -25.05 17.45
C ILE A 484 -6.61 -25.51 15.99
N GLU A 485 -7.59 -25.02 15.22
CA GLU A 485 -7.67 -25.28 13.79
C GLU A 485 -6.39 -24.76 13.09
N MET A 486 -5.63 -25.66 12.46
CA MET A 486 -4.40 -25.34 11.73
C MET A 486 -4.71 -24.66 10.40
N THR A 487 -5.09 -23.39 10.48
CA THR A 487 -5.32 -22.55 9.30
C THR A 487 -3.97 -22.11 8.70
N PRO A 488 -3.92 -21.72 7.40
CA PRO A 488 -2.69 -21.19 6.81
C PRO A 488 -2.08 -20.01 7.59
N ALA A 489 -2.93 -19.17 8.19
CA ALA A 489 -2.49 -18.06 9.03
C ALA A 489 -1.91 -18.53 10.37
N GLU A 490 -2.45 -19.61 10.95
CA GLU A 490 -1.96 -20.20 12.20
C GLU A 490 -0.60 -20.90 12.00
N ILE A 491 -0.48 -21.72 10.95
CA ILE A 491 0.77 -22.38 10.56
C ILE A 491 1.88 -21.32 10.37
N LEU A 492 1.55 -20.25 9.64
CA LEU A 492 2.48 -19.14 9.42
C LEU A 492 2.85 -18.43 10.73
N TYR A 493 1.88 -18.16 11.60
CA TYR A 493 2.13 -17.47 12.86
C TYR A 493 3.05 -18.28 13.76
N GLN A 494 2.80 -19.58 13.92
CA GLN A 494 3.65 -20.48 14.71
C GLN A 494 5.08 -20.51 14.17
N ALA A 495 5.24 -20.57 12.85
CA ALA A 495 6.56 -20.60 12.22
C ALA A 495 7.33 -19.28 12.37
N ILE A 496 6.65 -18.11 12.31
CA ILE A 496 7.31 -16.81 12.45
C ILE A 496 7.52 -16.41 13.92
N LEU A 497 6.69 -16.89 14.85
CA LEU A 497 6.64 -16.43 16.25
C LEU A 497 8.02 -16.25 16.93
N PRO A 498 8.98 -17.20 16.84
CA PRO A 498 10.28 -17.07 17.50
C PRO A 498 11.09 -15.85 17.04
N ASN A 499 10.96 -15.47 15.77
CA ASN A 499 11.73 -14.41 15.12
C ASN A 499 10.87 -13.20 14.73
N LEU A 500 9.59 -13.17 15.13
CA LEU A 500 8.65 -12.12 14.73
C LEU A 500 9.17 -10.70 15.04
N PRO A 501 9.71 -10.40 16.25
CA PRO A 501 10.21 -9.05 16.55
C PRO A 501 11.32 -8.61 15.60
N GLN A 502 12.29 -9.49 15.33
CA GLN A 502 13.42 -9.24 14.45
C GLN A 502 12.96 -9.03 13.00
N CYS A 503 12.01 -9.85 12.53
CA CYS A 503 11.41 -9.72 11.21
C CYS A 503 10.71 -8.36 11.04
N MET A 504 9.93 -7.93 12.04
CA MET A 504 9.24 -6.63 12.01
C MET A 504 10.22 -5.46 11.97
N ILE A 505 11.29 -5.52 12.79
CA ILE A 505 12.35 -4.50 12.79
C ILE A 505 13.06 -4.46 11.43
N ALA A 506 13.39 -5.62 10.86
CA ALA A 506 14.11 -5.71 9.58
C ALA A 506 13.27 -5.14 8.42
N LEU A 507 11.98 -5.48 8.33
CA LEU A 507 11.06 -4.89 7.35
C LEU A 507 10.99 -3.35 7.48
N LEU A 508 10.91 -2.82 8.70
CA LEU A 508 10.87 -1.38 8.92
C LEU A 508 12.21 -0.68 8.62
N LYS A 509 13.35 -1.33 8.87
CA LYS A 509 14.67 -0.82 8.48
C LYS A 509 14.80 -0.69 6.97
N ILE A 510 14.33 -1.70 6.22
CA ILE A 510 14.28 -1.65 4.76
C ILE A 510 13.34 -0.53 4.28
N LEU A 511 12.15 -0.42 4.88
CA LEU A 511 11.20 0.65 4.56
C LEU A 511 11.80 2.05 4.79
N LEU A 512 12.57 2.23 5.87
CA LEU A 512 13.28 3.49 6.16
C LEU A 512 14.38 3.79 5.13
N ALA A 513 15.14 2.78 4.69
CA ALA A 513 16.17 2.95 3.65
C ALA A 513 15.58 3.27 2.27
N ALA A 514 14.40 2.73 1.97
CA ALA A 514 13.69 3.00 0.71
C ALA A 514 12.82 4.27 0.75
N ALA A 515 12.61 4.88 1.92
CA ALA A 515 11.80 6.10 2.03
C ALA A 515 12.44 7.26 1.23
N PRO A 516 11.67 8.07 0.48
CA PRO A 516 12.25 9.12 -0.35
C PRO A 516 12.91 10.26 0.46
N THR A 517 12.62 10.35 1.77
CA THR A 517 13.25 11.27 2.71
C THR A 517 14.57 10.76 3.31
N SER A 518 15.05 9.57 2.92
CA SER A 518 16.34 9.04 3.38
C SER A 518 17.49 9.88 2.80
N LYS A 519 18.37 10.41 3.67
CA LYS A 519 19.65 11.02 3.22
C LYS A 519 20.68 9.89 3.10
N ALA A 520 21.54 9.93 2.07
CA ALA A 520 22.57 8.91 1.83
C ALA A 520 23.54 8.67 3.00
N LYS A 521 23.75 9.67 3.89
CA LYS A 521 24.58 9.53 5.11
C LYS A 521 23.88 8.83 6.29
N THR A 522 22.58 8.59 6.21
CA THR A 522 21.76 8.00 7.28
C THR A 522 21.35 6.54 7.01
N GLU A 523 21.78 5.97 5.89
CA GLU A 523 21.42 4.60 5.51
C GLU A 523 22.35 3.60 6.22
N SER A 524 21.82 2.92 7.24
CA SER A 524 22.52 1.82 7.93
C SER A 524 22.66 0.56 7.08
N ILE A 525 21.93 0.46 5.97
CA ILE A 525 21.89 -0.68 5.04
C ILE A 525 21.92 -0.17 3.60
N ASN A 526 22.67 -0.85 2.73
CA ASN A 526 22.76 -0.50 1.30
C ASN A 526 21.77 -1.34 0.49
N ILE A 527 20.55 -0.84 0.31
CA ILE A 527 19.52 -1.51 -0.51
C ILE A 527 19.80 -1.42 -2.02
N MET A 528 20.84 -0.70 -2.45
CA MET A 528 21.12 -0.44 -3.86
C MET A 528 22.06 -1.45 -4.52
N ALA A 529 22.56 -2.43 -3.76
CA ALA A 529 23.46 -3.47 -4.27
C ALA A 529 22.91 -4.19 -5.53
N ASP A 530 21.57 -4.26 -5.64
CA ASP A 530 20.84 -4.92 -6.73
C ASP A 530 20.58 -4.09 -7.98
N VAL A 531 21.02 -2.83 -7.99
CA VAL A 531 20.82 -1.92 -9.11
C VAL A 531 22.17 -1.40 -9.60
N LEU A 532 23.13 -1.24 -8.69
CA LEU A 532 24.42 -0.66 -9.01
C LEU A 532 25.25 -1.58 -9.94
N PRO A 533 25.66 -1.07 -11.12
CA PRO A 533 26.53 -1.80 -12.03
C PRO A 533 27.95 -1.94 -11.48
N GLU A 534 28.73 -2.88 -12.03
CA GLU A 534 30.16 -3.03 -11.71
C GLU A 534 30.98 -1.78 -12.06
N THR A 535 30.67 -1.17 -13.20
CA THR A 535 31.28 0.07 -13.67
C THR A 535 30.27 1.20 -13.67
N MET A 536 30.62 2.31 -13.01
CA MET A 536 29.74 3.48 -12.95
C MET A 536 29.56 4.08 -14.36
N PRO A 537 28.34 4.55 -14.68
CA PRO A 537 28.05 5.08 -16.00
C PRO A 537 28.87 6.34 -16.29
N ILE A 538 29.42 6.39 -17.50
CA ILE A 538 30.31 7.49 -17.96
C ILE A 538 29.52 8.55 -18.72
N THR A 539 28.39 8.16 -19.32
CA THR A 539 27.53 9.05 -20.12
C THR A 539 26.36 9.60 -19.31
N VAL A 540 25.91 10.80 -19.67
CA VAL A 540 24.75 11.45 -19.04
C VAL A 540 23.49 10.59 -19.18
N THR A 541 23.25 10.01 -20.35
CA THR A 541 22.09 9.14 -20.62
C THR A 541 22.07 7.89 -19.73
N GLN A 542 23.21 7.22 -19.56
CA GLN A 542 23.31 6.05 -18.67
C GLN A 542 23.17 6.44 -17.19
N SER A 543 23.66 7.62 -16.81
CA SER A 543 23.49 8.16 -15.45
C SER A 543 22.02 8.48 -15.15
N THR A 544 21.32 9.14 -16.07
CA THR A 544 19.87 9.39 -15.94
C THR A 544 19.08 8.09 -15.89
N LYS A 545 19.39 7.11 -16.75
CA LYS A 545 18.79 5.77 -16.70
C LYS A 545 18.97 5.11 -15.34
N LEU A 546 20.18 5.16 -14.78
CA LEU A 546 20.48 4.60 -13.45
C LEU A 546 19.70 5.34 -12.35
N GLY A 547 19.61 6.67 -12.42
CA GLY A 547 18.83 7.47 -11.47
C GLY A 547 17.34 7.10 -11.44
N ILE A 548 16.74 6.87 -12.62
CA ILE A 548 15.35 6.41 -12.75
C ILE A 548 15.20 5.02 -12.13
N ASP A 549 16.09 4.08 -12.45
CA ASP A 549 16.04 2.69 -11.96
C ASP A 549 16.22 2.61 -10.44
N VAL A 550 17.10 3.44 -9.86
CA VAL A 550 17.28 3.56 -8.40
C VAL A 550 16.00 4.04 -7.72
N ASN A 551 15.32 5.04 -8.27
CA ASN A 551 14.05 5.52 -7.70
C ASN A 551 12.96 4.46 -7.85
N ARG A 552 12.84 3.82 -9.03
CA ARG A 552 11.92 2.70 -9.28
C ARG A 552 12.14 1.58 -8.26
N HIS A 553 13.40 1.24 -7.98
CA HIS A 553 13.76 0.22 -7.00
C HIS A 553 13.27 0.58 -5.59
N LYS A 554 13.46 1.83 -5.15
CA LYS A 554 12.90 2.31 -3.87
C LYS A 554 11.37 2.18 -3.84
N GLU A 555 10.68 2.60 -4.89
CA GLU A 555 9.21 2.51 -4.98
C GLU A 555 8.71 1.07 -4.86
N ILE A 556 9.34 0.13 -5.57
CA ILE A 556 9.00 -1.30 -5.54
C ILE A 556 9.21 -1.88 -4.13
N ILE A 557 10.31 -1.54 -3.46
CA ILE A 557 10.57 -1.98 -2.08
C ILE A 557 9.49 -1.45 -1.12
N VAL A 558 9.15 -0.15 -1.20
CA VAL A 558 8.10 0.44 -0.36
C VAL A 558 6.74 -0.24 -0.63
N LYS A 559 6.41 -0.51 -1.90
CA LYS A 559 5.22 -1.26 -2.31
C LYS A 559 5.18 -2.63 -1.66
N ALA A 560 6.23 -3.45 -1.83
CA ALA A 560 6.30 -4.80 -1.30
C ALA A 560 6.23 -4.85 0.24
N VAL A 561 7.05 -4.04 0.93
CA VAL A 561 7.07 -4.04 2.41
C VAL A 561 5.74 -3.58 2.99
N SER A 562 5.14 -2.52 2.43
CA SER A 562 3.84 -2.03 2.91
C SER A 562 2.72 -3.04 2.67
N ALA A 563 2.78 -3.81 1.59
CA ALA A 563 1.80 -4.86 1.31
C ALA A 563 1.95 -6.06 2.27
N ILE A 564 3.18 -6.55 2.48
CA ILE A 564 3.48 -7.65 3.43
C ILE A 564 2.98 -7.31 4.84
N LEU A 565 3.36 -6.14 5.35
CA LEU A 565 2.98 -5.70 6.69
C LEU A 565 1.46 -5.59 6.83
N LEU A 566 0.77 -5.04 5.82
CA LEU A 566 -0.68 -4.89 5.86
C LEU A 566 -1.41 -6.24 5.78
N LEU A 567 -0.89 -7.17 4.97
CA LEU A 567 -1.45 -8.50 4.77
C LEU A 567 -1.36 -9.31 6.08
N TYR A 568 -0.18 -9.36 6.71
CA TYR A 568 0.03 -10.05 7.99
C TYR A 568 -0.82 -9.43 9.11
N LEU A 569 -0.85 -8.10 9.25
CA LEU A 569 -1.71 -7.44 10.25
C LEU A 569 -3.21 -7.72 10.07
N LYS A 570 -3.65 -8.09 8.87
CA LYS A 570 -5.06 -8.42 8.62
C LYS A 570 -5.37 -9.87 8.89
N HIS A 571 -4.56 -10.79 8.36
CA HIS A 571 -4.73 -12.22 8.55
C HIS A 571 -4.60 -12.61 10.01
N LEU A 572 -3.53 -12.15 10.69
CA LEU A 572 -3.36 -12.42 12.12
C LEU A 572 -4.50 -11.84 12.96
N LYS A 573 -5.10 -10.71 12.56
CA LYS A 573 -6.23 -10.12 13.29
C LYS A 573 -7.52 -10.92 13.15
N ILE A 574 -7.74 -11.56 12.00
CA ILE A 574 -8.92 -12.41 11.79
C ILE A 574 -8.70 -13.75 12.50
N ASN A 575 -7.49 -14.30 12.41
CA ASN A 575 -7.13 -15.54 13.08
C ASN A 575 -7.24 -15.40 14.60
N HIS A 576 -6.46 -14.51 15.21
CA HIS A 576 -6.58 -14.21 16.64
C HIS A 576 -6.12 -12.79 17.04
N ILE A 577 -6.95 -12.10 17.81
CA ILE A 577 -6.67 -10.71 18.24
C ILE A 577 -5.33 -10.54 18.98
N TYR A 578 -4.88 -11.51 19.77
CA TYR A 578 -3.60 -11.40 20.47
C TYR A 578 -2.38 -11.62 19.56
N GLN A 579 -2.49 -12.43 18.52
CA GLN A 579 -1.44 -12.54 17.49
C GLN A 579 -1.24 -11.19 16.79
N PHE A 580 -2.36 -10.54 16.44
CA PHE A 580 -2.34 -9.17 15.92
C PHE A 580 -1.76 -8.17 16.93
N GLU A 581 -2.18 -8.21 18.19
CA GLU A 581 -1.71 -7.23 19.18
C GLU A 581 -0.19 -7.37 19.40
N PHE A 582 0.31 -8.60 19.51
CA PHE A 582 1.73 -8.92 19.64
C PHE A 582 2.54 -8.35 18.47
N MET A 583 2.15 -8.65 17.22
CA MET A 583 2.80 -8.07 16.02
C MET A 583 2.71 -6.54 16.01
N SER A 584 1.54 -5.98 16.31
CA SER A 584 1.30 -4.53 16.30
C SER A 584 2.15 -3.79 17.33
N GLN A 585 2.37 -4.39 18.49
CA GLN A 585 3.18 -3.83 19.56
C GLN A 585 4.65 -3.76 19.15
N HIS A 586 5.18 -4.82 18.54
CA HIS A 586 6.55 -4.82 18.02
C HIS A 586 6.75 -3.80 16.90
N LEU A 587 5.78 -3.60 16.01
CA LEU A 587 5.85 -2.53 15.01
C LEU A 587 5.88 -1.14 15.65
N VAL A 588 5.10 -0.91 16.70
CA VAL A 588 5.08 0.38 17.41
C VAL A 588 6.40 0.62 18.14
N PHE A 589 6.94 -0.40 18.83
CA PHE A 589 8.25 -0.32 19.49
C PHE A 589 9.41 -0.11 18.51
N ALA A 590 9.31 -0.65 17.30
CA ALA A 590 10.26 -0.43 16.21
C ALA A 590 10.05 0.91 15.47
N ASN A 591 9.31 1.86 16.06
CA ASN A 591 9.07 3.20 15.51
C ASN A 591 8.35 3.22 14.14
N CYS A 592 7.41 2.31 13.91
CA CYS A 592 6.59 2.33 12.69
C CYS A 592 5.75 3.62 12.56
N ILE A 593 5.15 4.12 13.65
CA ILE A 593 4.31 5.34 13.61
C ILE A 593 5.13 6.58 13.15
N PRO A 594 6.28 6.92 13.78
CA PRO A 594 7.12 8.02 13.33
C PRO A 594 7.63 7.82 11.91
N LEU A 595 7.98 6.58 11.53
CA LEU A 595 8.45 6.26 10.18
C LEU A 595 7.39 6.59 9.13
N VAL A 596 6.13 6.15 9.32
CA VAL A 596 5.03 6.46 8.40
C VAL A 596 4.80 7.97 8.33
N LEU A 597 4.85 8.69 9.47
CA LEU A 597 4.71 10.15 9.47
C LEU A 597 5.85 10.85 8.73
N LYS A 598 7.09 10.37 8.91
CA LYS A 598 8.27 10.87 8.19
C LYS A 598 8.13 10.63 6.68
N PHE A 599 7.60 9.48 6.28
CA PHE A 599 7.31 9.18 4.88
C PHE A 599 6.31 10.19 4.27
N PHE A 600 5.23 10.53 4.96
CA PHE A 600 4.27 11.53 4.49
C PHE A 600 4.75 12.99 4.64
N ASN A 601 5.84 13.23 5.39
CA ASN A 601 6.43 14.55 5.56
C ASN A 601 7.35 14.94 4.39
N GLN A 602 6.86 14.76 3.17
CA GLN A 602 7.54 15.10 1.92
C GLN A 602 6.56 15.78 0.96
N ASP A 603 7.03 16.16 -0.22
CA ASP A 603 6.12 16.54 -1.29
C ASP A 603 5.38 15.29 -1.81
N ILE A 604 4.21 15.05 -1.21
CA ILE A 604 3.38 13.88 -1.53
C ILE A 604 2.80 13.96 -2.95
N MET A 605 2.59 15.17 -3.48
CA MET A 605 2.07 15.36 -4.84
C MET A 605 3.14 14.98 -5.86
N GLY A 606 4.37 15.48 -5.66
CA GLY A 606 5.52 15.08 -6.47
C GLY A 606 5.81 13.58 -6.38
N TYR A 607 5.69 12.97 -5.20
CA TYR A 607 5.87 11.53 -5.03
C TYR A 607 4.78 10.70 -5.73
N VAL A 608 3.51 11.10 -5.65
CA VAL A 608 2.43 10.39 -6.34
C VAL A 608 2.54 10.57 -7.86
N GLY A 609 2.99 11.74 -8.33
CA GLY A 609 3.17 12.04 -9.76
C GLY A 609 4.52 11.62 -10.35
N SER A 610 5.41 10.98 -9.59
CA SER A 610 6.75 10.63 -10.09
C SER A 610 6.70 9.54 -11.16
N LYS A 611 7.37 9.78 -12.28
CA LYS A 611 7.46 8.84 -13.41
C LYS A 611 8.82 8.15 -13.43
N ASN A 612 8.90 7.04 -12.71
CA ASN A 612 10.12 6.22 -12.64
C ASN A 612 9.95 4.89 -13.41
N THR A 613 9.36 4.93 -14.60
CA THR A 613 9.16 3.77 -15.47
C THR A 613 9.63 4.12 -16.88
N ILE A 614 10.32 3.18 -17.53
CA ILE A 614 10.79 3.31 -18.91
C ILE A 614 10.18 2.11 -19.65
N PRO A 615 8.97 2.25 -20.25
CA PRO A 615 8.20 1.09 -20.72
C PRO A 615 8.93 0.23 -21.76
N ILE A 616 9.75 0.84 -22.61
CA ILE A 616 10.58 0.10 -23.57
C ILE A 616 11.65 -0.79 -22.92
N MET A 617 12.04 -0.50 -21.68
CA MET A 617 13.01 -1.29 -20.92
C MET A 617 12.34 -2.34 -20.03
N ASP A 618 11.01 -2.31 -19.91
CA ASP A 618 10.26 -3.30 -19.14
C ASP A 618 10.20 -4.63 -19.91
N PHE A 619 10.39 -5.74 -19.19
CA PHE A 619 10.23 -7.07 -19.77
C PHE A 619 8.72 -7.36 -19.92
N PRO A 620 8.25 -7.92 -21.05
CA PRO A 620 9.02 -8.52 -22.15
C PRO A 620 9.36 -7.58 -23.33
N ALA A 621 8.83 -6.36 -23.37
CA ALA A 621 9.02 -5.41 -24.48
C ALA A 621 10.51 -5.12 -24.78
N CYS A 622 11.37 -5.14 -23.76
CA CYS A 622 12.80 -4.88 -23.92
C CYS A 622 13.60 -6.01 -24.60
N VAL A 623 12.97 -7.17 -24.86
CA VAL A 623 13.62 -8.32 -25.48
C VAL A 623 12.91 -8.82 -26.76
N ILE A 624 11.68 -8.38 -27.01
CA ILE A 624 10.89 -8.75 -28.19
C ILE A 624 10.98 -7.63 -29.25
N GLY A 625 11.28 -8.00 -30.51
CA GLY A 625 11.31 -7.08 -31.65
C GLY A 625 12.59 -6.22 -31.77
N GLU A 626 12.60 -5.34 -32.78
CA GLU A 626 13.70 -4.37 -32.99
C GLU A 626 13.67 -3.30 -31.91
N GLN A 627 14.73 -3.24 -31.10
CA GLN A 627 14.87 -2.27 -30.01
C GLN A 627 15.25 -0.90 -30.60
N PRO A 628 14.39 0.14 -30.52
CA PRO A 628 14.76 1.45 -31.01
C PRO A 628 15.84 2.07 -30.12
N GLU A 629 16.71 2.88 -30.73
CA GLU A 629 17.79 3.55 -30.02
C GLU A 629 17.23 4.47 -28.91
N LEU A 630 17.75 4.33 -27.69
CA LEU A 630 17.39 5.16 -26.53
C LEU A 630 17.81 6.62 -26.75
N ASN A 631 16.94 7.39 -27.39
CA ASN A 631 17.04 8.84 -27.48
C ASN A 631 16.47 9.49 -26.21
N SER A 632 16.92 10.70 -25.86
CA SER A 632 16.41 11.46 -24.69
C SER A 632 14.89 11.60 -24.67
N ASP A 633 14.27 11.64 -25.85
CA ASP A 633 12.81 11.78 -26.01
C ASP A 633 12.07 10.45 -25.83
N SER A 634 12.72 9.30 -26.12
CA SER A 634 12.14 7.96 -25.95
C SER A 634 12.07 7.51 -24.47
N MET A 635 12.87 8.13 -23.59
CA MET A 635 12.84 7.86 -22.15
C MET A 635 11.56 8.38 -21.46
N VAL A 636 10.81 9.27 -22.11
CA VAL A 636 9.66 9.98 -21.54
C VAL A 636 8.31 9.41 -22.04
N ILE A 637 8.34 8.63 -23.12
CA ILE A 637 7.12 8.13 -23.76
C ILE A 637 6.73 6.82 -23.08
N GLY A 638 5.68 6.87 -22.25
CA GLY A 638 4.88 5.66 -22.03
C GLY A 638 4.09 5.56 -20.74
N ASP A 639 3.84 6.65 -20.02
CA ASP A 639 2.64 6.65 -19.18
C ASP A 639 1.91 7.99 -19.26
N SER A 640 0.74 7.98 -19.89
CA SER A 640 -0.19 9.12 -19.92
C SER A 640 -0.85 9.33 -18.55
N ALA A 641 -0.73 8.34 -17.65
CA ALA A 641 -1.28 8.43 -16.31
C ALA A 641 -0.61 9.59 -15.54
N PRO A 642 -1.40 10.44 -14.87
CA PRO A 642 -0.87 11.54 -14.07
C PRO A 642 -0.27 11.08 -12.73
N TYR A 643 -0.18 9.77 -12.48
CA TYR A 643 0.24 9.19 -11.21
C TYR A 643 0.98 7.85 -11.38
N SER A 644 1.80 7.50 -10.38
CA SER A 644 2.42 6.18 -10.23
C SER A 644 1.56 5.25 -9.38
N TRP A 645 1.14 4.12 -9.97
CA TRP A 645 0.33 3.10 -9.29
C TRP A 645 1.01 2.62 -8.01
N ARG A 646 2.32 2.32 -8.07
CA ARG A 646 3.14 1.86 -6.92
C ARG A 646 3.08 2.82 -5.75
N ASN A 647 3.17 4.12 -6.02
CA ASN A 647 3.27 5.15 -4.99
C ASN A 647 1.92 5.40 -4.32
N ILE A 648 0.83 5.41 -5.09
CA ILE A 648 -0.53 5.50 -4.53
C ILE A 648 -0.85 4.25 -3.70
N PHE A 649 -0.58 3.06 -4.23
CA PHE A 649 -0.78 1.80 -3.52
C PHE A 649 -0.01 1.77 -2.19
N SER A 650 1.26 2.14 -2.21
CA SER A 650 2.12 2.25 -1.03
C SER A 650 1.55 3.24 0.01
N CYS A 651 1.15 4.43 -0.44
CA CYS A 651 0.57 5.45 0.43
C CYS A 651 -0.71 4.96 1.12
N ILE A 652 -1.61 4.32 0.36
CA ILE A 652 -2.84 3.73 0.90
C ILE A 652 -2.50 2.63 1.92
N ASN A 653 -1.53 1.77 1.62
CA ASN A 653 -1.12 0.70 2.52
C ASN A 653 -0.55 1.24 3.84
N LEU A 654 0.35 2.21 3.79
CA LEU A 654 0.93 2.83 4.98
C LEU A 654 -0.12 3.52 5.84
N LEU A 655 -1.10 4.23 5.24
CA LEU A 655 -2.23 4.79 5.97
C LEU A 655 -3.12 3.69 6.59
N ARG A 656 -3.31 2.56 5.91
CA ARG A 656 -4.09 1.44 6.44
C ARG A 656 -3.37 0.74 7.60
N ILE A 657 -2.06 0.57 7.52
CA ILE A 657 -1.21 0.06 8.61
C ILE A 657 -1.32 1.00 9.81
N LEU A 658 -1.11 2.30 9.61
CA LEU A 658 -1.21 3.31 10.66
C LEU A 658 -2.58 3.27 11.35
N ASN A 659 -3.66 3.10 10.59
CA ASN A 659 -5.02 2.98 11.13
C ASN A 659 -5.19 1.70 11.93
N LYS A 660 -4.58 0.58 11.52
CA LYS A 660 -4.60 -0.67 12.31
C LYS A 660 -3.85 -0.51 13.64
N LEU A 661 -2.72 0.18 13.65
CA LEU A 661 -1.91 0.39 14.85
C LEU A 661 -2.59 1.30 15.88
N ILE A 662 -3.30 2.35 15.42
CA ILE A 662 -3.72 3.46 16.29
C ILE A 662 -5.20 3.39 16.69
N LYS A 663 -6.03 2.78 15.86
CA LYS A 663 -7.48 2.76 16.07
C LYS A 663 -7.83 2.22 17.47
N TRP A 664 -8.52 3.05 18.25
CA TRP A 664 -8.95 2.78 19.63
C TRP A 664 -7.83 2.61 20.67
N LYS A 665 -6.60 3.02 20.38
CA LYS A 665 -5.47 2.95 21.33
C LYS A 665 -5.07 4.36 21.75
N HIS A 666 -5.51 4.81 22.92
CA HIS A 666 -5.33 6.18 23.38
C HIS A 666 -3.85 6.62 23.41
N SER A 667 -2.95 5.80 23.96
CA SER A 667 -1.51 6.06 24.02
C SER A 667 -0.90 6.29 22.63
N ARG A 668 -1.24 5.43 21.66
CA ARG A 668 -0.77 5.54 20.26
C ARG A 668 -1.38 6.75 19.53
N ILE A 669 -2.58 7.19 19.91
CA ILE A 669 -3.17 8.44 19.40
C ILE A 669 -2.41 9.65 19.97
N MET A 670 -2.08 9.65 21.25
CA MET A 670 -1.28 10.72 21.86
C MET A 670 0.08 10.84 21.19
N MET A 671 0.69 9.72 20.82
CA MET A 671 1.93 9.70 20.03
C MET A 671 1.80 10.49 18.72
N LEU A 672 0.68 10.38 17.97
CA LEU A 672 0.45 11.19 16.76
C LEU A 672 0.41 12.70 17.02
N VAL A 673 -0.10 13.09 18.18
CA VAL A 673 -0.18 14.50 18.60
C VAL A 673 1.21 15.01 18.94
N VAL A 674 1.99 14.22 19.70
CA VAL A 674 3.39 14.52 20.04
C VAL A 674 4.24 14.72 18.78
N PHE A 675 4.07 13.87 17.76
CA PHE A 675 4.76 14.00 16.46
C PHE A 675 4.18 15.07 15.54
N LYS A 676 3.26 15.93 16.01
CA LYS A 676 2.63 17.00 15.22
C LYS A 676 2.12 16.51 13.86
N SER A 677 1.41 15.38 13.84
CA SER A 677 1.00 14.74 12.58
C SER A 677 -0.11 15.46 11.82
N ALA A 678 -0.95 16.28 12.49
CA ALA A 678 -2.10 16.94 11.86
C ALA A 678 -1.74 17.83 10.64
N PRO A 679 -0.70 18.71 10.69
CA PRO A 679 -0.23 19.43 9.50
C PRO A 679 0.27 18.53 8.37
N ILE A 680 0.96 17.43 8.68
CA ILE A 680 1.48 16.47 7.69
C ILE A 680 0.30 15.83 6.96
N LEU A 681 -0.64 15.28 7.73
CA LEU A 681 -1.86 14.64 7.22
C LEU A 681 -2.75 15.62 6.45
N LYS A 682 -2.86 16.88 6.90
CA LYS A 682 -3.62 17.90 6.16
C LYS A 682 -3.04 18.15 4.76
N ARG A 683 -1.71 18.19 4.61
CA ARG A 683 -1.07 18.31 3.27
C ARG A 683 -1.37 17.09 2.40
N THR A 684 -1.43 15.89 2.98
CA THR A 684 -1.78 14.66 2.28
C THR A 684 -3.19 14.69 1.66
N LEU A 685 -4.12 15.52 2.16
CA LEU A 685 -5.46 15.68 1.56
C LEU A 685 -5.43 16.30 0.16
N LYS A 686 -4.32 16.95 -0.23
CA LYS A 686 -4.16 17.50 -1.59
C LYS A 686 -4.20 16.41 -2.67
N VAL A 687 -3.82 15.17 -2.33
CA VAL A 687 -3.95 14.02 -3.24
C VAL A 687 -5.43 13.70 -3.40
N ARG A 688 -5.98 13.96 -4.59
CA ARG A 688 -7.40 13.79 -4.91
C ARG A 688 -7.76 12.34 -5.21
N HIS A 689 -7.68 11.51 -4.17
CA HIS A 689 -8.10 10.11 -4.22
C HIS A 689 -8.96 9.75 -3.00
N GLY A 690 -10.20 9.28 -3.23
CA GLY A 690 -11.22 9.11 -2.19
C GLY A 690 -10.81 8.18 -1.05
N LEU A 691 -10.19 7.03 -1.35
CA LEU A 691 -9.76 6.08 -0.32
C LEU A 691 -8.62 6.63 0.54
N MET A 692 -7.69 7.36 -0.06
CA MET A 692 -6.56 7.98 0.65
C MET A 692 -7.06 9.07 1.60
N GLN A 693 -7.90 9.98 1.09
CA GLN A 693 -8.52 11.03 1.90
C GLN A 693 -9.38 10.45 3.04
N LEU A 694 -10.12 9.36 2.81
CA LEU A 694 -10.90 8.69 3.86
C LEU A 694 -10.05 8.29 5.07
N TYR A 695 -8.87 7.69 4.84
CA TYR A 695 -7.98 7.31 5.94
C TYR A 695 -7.35 8.53 6.62
N VAL A 696 -6.92 9.53 5.84
CA VAL A 696 -6.40 10.79 6.38
C VAL A 696 -7.42 11.50 7.28
N LEU A 697 -8.68 11.60 6.83
CA LEU A 697 -9.77 12.21 7.59
C LEU A 697 -10.09 11.42 8.88
N LYS A 698 -9.99 10.08 8.85
CA LYS A 698 -10.12 9.26 10.07
C LYS A 698 -9.08 9.64 11.12
N PHE A 699 -7.83 9.89 10.71
CA PHE A 699 -6.77 10.31 11.64
C PHE A 699 -7.01 11.71 12.19
N LEU A 700 -7.37 12.68 11.34
CA LEU A 700 -7.67 14.05 11.78
C LEU A 700 -8.86 14.07 12.76
N LYS A 701 -9.91 13.29 12.49
CA LYS A 701 -11.07 13.14 13.38
C LYS A 701 -10.67 12.62 14.76
N ILE A 702 -9.82 11.58 14.82
CA ILE A 702 -9.37 10.99 16.08
C ILE A 702 -8.48 11.94 16.89
N GLN A 703 -7.71 12.79 16.22
CA GLN A 703 -6.85 13.79 16.86
C GLN A 703 -7.59 15.05 17.31
N THR A 704 -8.79 15.33 16.77
CA THR A 704 -9.52 16.59 16.97
C THR A 704 -9.67 16.97 18.46
N LYS A 705 -9.88 15.99 19.35
CA LYS A 705 -9.99 16.20 20.80
C LYS A 705 -8.73 16.77 21.46
N TYR A 706 -7.56 16.59 20.82
CA TYR A 706 -6.27 17.09 21.31
C TYR A 706 -5.82 18.35 20.57
N LEU A 707 -6.57 18.80 19.56
CA LEU A 707 -6.22 19.97 18.77
C LEU A 707 -6.87 21.22 19.40
N GLY A 708 -6.07 22.28 19.53
CA GLY A 708 -6.48 23.53 20.15
C GLY A 708 -7.69 24.19 19.47
N ARG A 709 -8.37 25.07 20.21
CA ARG A 709 -9.59 25.78 19.76
C ARG A 709 -9.38 26.51 18.42
N GLN A 710 -8.22 27.13 18.22
CA GLN A 710 -7.88 27.84 16.98
C GLN A 710 -7.83 26.91 15.76
N TRP A 711 -7.26 25.71 15.91
CA TRP A 711 -7.22 24.72 14.84
C TRP A 711 -8.64 24.28 14.45
N ARG A 712 -9.50 24.01 15.45
CA ARG A 712 -10.90 23.63 15.21
C ARG A 712 -11.68 24.73 14.49
N LYS A 713 -11.54 25.98 14.92
CA LYS A 713 -12.20 27.15 14.30
C LYS A 713 -11.82 27.35 12.82
N VAL A 714 -10.60 27.00 12.44
CA VAL A 714 -10.10 27.17 11.07
C VAL A 714 -10.45 25.99 10.16
N ASN A 715 -10.54 24.77 10.69
CA ASN A 715 -10.58 23.55 9.88
C ASN A 715 -11.90 22.76 9.95
N MET A 716 -12.82 23.10 10.86
CA MET A 716 -14.10 22.39 11.06
C MET A 716 -15.31 23.26 10.71
N LYS A 717 -15.13 24.24 9.80
CA LYS A 717 -16.21 25.07 9.29
C LYS A 717 -16.96 24.40 8.15
#